data_AF-A0A9E3KNG3-F1
#
_entry.id   AF-A0A9E3KNG3-F1
#
_cell.length_a   1.000
_cell.length_b   1.000
_cell.length_c   1.000
_cell.angle_alpha   90.00
_cell.angle_beta   90.00
_cell.angle_gamma   90.00
#
_symmetry.space_group_name_H-M   'P 1'
#
loop_
_entity.id
_entity.type
_entity.pdbx_description
1 polymer ?
#
loop_
_entity_poly.entity_id
_entity_poly.type
_entity_poly.pdbx_seq_one_letter_code
_entity_poly.pdbx_strand_id
1 'polypeptide(L)'
;MALFSFNYKKANGLNLKKVWLALSLACIGVLQVFGQSSREKWVDSVFQNLTFEAKIGQLIMMPVDAYAGDSERDKLLNLVNNVGIGGIVLTRGGPVTQQQLVKDLQAKSSVPLLVGLNAEEGLGSTLDSTLVFPQTLMLGALQDDSLLYYFGSEVGRQLKELGVHITFAPTADLSTTFKTDELVNHTFGENPGRVAHAAVLYMKGLQHAGIIPVAKHYPHYGLKVTGYAKGIPIMGLAQDDRQSLYPLRQLIENGCPAILSSYTHDPIFPDRRKIVQKKKRIVPEALPTLYTADYLKRNFNFQGLVFSYVPDVKVVLKKHQPGDSEIYAFLAGNDILLFPENIGATIRKLRRQLKKNPVLQAQLNERVKKVLAFKYDAGLPTPEPQAPENLYETLNTIEARVLRRDLYEKSVSIVYDDEQLVPIKILENTTFASLSIGERKENEFSNYLSRYAPFDHYQFHQPDEDTTQLLEELKKYDVVVAAVFLTSSGILSKYPALLDELAKHTRVVVCNFGPPSKLSLFTAPKTIVQAFVDDALMRRTVPQILFGGLEANGKLPLSINEKIGEGSGKIAPSLGRLSYAIPEAVGVSSQSLERISAIVREAIDTHATPGCQVLIAKNGKVIYERSFGWHTYDNNQPVTDETIYDLASMTKVLGTLQAVMFLYDRGLIDINRKVSYYLPELRTTNKKDINLKDVLAHQAGLLAFVPLWPQTMKNEKEFLPYYYNSKRTEKYSLQVSPNLFAAPVIRDSLWKWTFESRMIEKTTRTPYTLRYSDIGFWLMHRLSEKLLNQPMDDFLWQNLYEPMGASTTGFNPLNRFPPSRIAPTEYDKIFRKDMIHGTVHDERAAMMGGVAGHAGLFSTAHDVAKLGQMLLQNGYYGGHQYLKPETVELFTAKQFENSRRGLGWDKPIQSDWATPTSLFSSPRTFGHTGFTGTCIWIDPEFELVYVFLSNRVYPDRSSKLITANIRSRIQDVIYQSIFDYCQYPNPFLWSRSR
;
A
#
# COMPACT_ATOMS: atom_id res chain seq x y z
N MET A 1 50.03 -5.94 12.71
CA MET A 1 51.37 -5.81 12.10
C MET A 1 52.10 -7.13 12.28
N ALA A 2 52.21 -7.91 11.22
CA ALA A 2 53.12 -9.04 11.13
C ALA A 2 54.00 -8.77 9.91
N LEU A 3 55.31 -8.71 10.13
CA LEU A 3 56.43 -8.90 9.20
C LEU A 3 57.61 -8.10 9.75
N PHE A 4 58.63 -8.81 10.23
CA PHE A 4 60.05 -8.63 9.91
C PHE A 4 60.89 -9.38 10.96
N SER A 5 61.38 -10.55 10.57
CA SER A 5 62.49 -11.23 11.21
C SER A 5 63.78 -10.77 10.54
N PHE A 6 64.72 -10.23 11.31
CA PHE A 6 66.12 -10.13 10.89
C PHE A 6 67.04 -10.55 12.03
N ASN A 7 67.89 -11.51 11.72
CA ASN A 7 69.03 -11.96 12.51
C ASN A 7 70.16 -10.93 12.43
N TYR A 8 70.84 -10.63 13.55
CA TYR A 8 72.26 -10.26 13.53
C TYR A 8 72.99 -10.67 14.82
N LYS A 9 74.16 -11.31 14.63
CA LYS A 9 75.12 -11.74 15.65
C LYS A 9 75.95 -10.56 16.18
N LYS A 10 76.31 -10.67 17.46
CA LYS A 10 77.34 -9.97 18.28
C LYS A 10 78.35 -9.08 17.55
N ALA A 11 78.46 -7.82 18.02
CA ALA A 11 79.73 -7.20 18.39
C ALA A 11 79.52 -6.00 19.35
N ASN A 12 80.30 -6.00 20.43
CA ASN A 12 80.81 -4.87 21.22
C ASN A 12 79.84 -3.91 21.95
N GLY A 13 79.80 -4.11 23.27
CA GLY A 13 80.29 -3.06 24.18
C GLY A 13 79.38 -1.86 24.43
N LEU A 14 78.07 -2.04 24.56
CA LEU A 14 77.22 -1.08 25.26
C LEU A 14 76.11 -1.86 25.96
N ASN A 15 75.75 -1.47 27.19
CA ASN A 15 74.76 -2.15 28.02
C ASN A 15 73.33 -1.95 27.44
N LEU A 16 73.04 -2.66 26.34
CA LEU A 16 71.81 -2.57 25.54
C LEU A 16 70.55 -2.87 26.35
N LYS A 17 70.64 -3.57 27.49
CA LYS A 17 69.49 -3.77 28.38
C LYS A 17 69.01 -2.49 29.06
N LYS A 18 69.92 -1.56 29.42
CA LYS A 18 69.52 -0.28 30.02
C LYS A 18 69.03 0.73 28.98
N VAL A 19 69.61 0.70 27.77
CA VAL A 19 69.16 1.54 26.64
C VAL A 19 67.84 1.05 26.06
N TRP A 20 67.62 -0.27 25.96
CA TRP A 20 66.31 -0.82 25.61
C TRP A 20 65.29 -0.61 26.72
N LEU A 21 65.61 -0.75 28.01
CA LEU A 21 64.63 -0.46 29.06
C LEU A 21 64.25 1.03 29.10
N ALA A 22 65.21 1.93 28.87
CA ALA A 22 64.96 3.37 28.78
C ALA A 22 64.23 3.79 27.50
N LEU A 23 64.52 3.17 26.34
CA LEU A 23 63.79 3.40 25.08
C LEU A 23 62.41 2.74 25.10
N SER A 24 62.24 1.59 25.76
CA SER A 24 60.92 0.97 25.98
C SER A 24 60.08 1.80 26.94
N LEU A 25 60.64 2.31 28.04
CA LEU A 25 59.93 3.19 28.97
C LEU A 25 59.67 4.58 28.38
N ALA A 26 60.57 5.09 27.53
CA ALA A 26 60.35 6.33 26.78
C ALA A 26 59.35 6.12 25.64
N CYS A 27 59.32 4.98 24.95
CA CYS A 27 58.29 4.67 23.95
C CYS A 27 56.92 4.37 24.59
N ILE A 28 56.87 3.76 25.79
CA ILE A 28 55.62 3.59 26.55
C ILE A 28 55.13 4.94 27.10
N GLY A 29 56.04 5.81 27.55
CA GLY A 29 55.73 7.17 27.98
C GLY A 29 55.34 8.11 26.82
N VAL A 30 55.89 7.91 25.62
CA VAL A 30 55.56 8.73 24.43
C VAL A 30 54.34 8.18 23.69
N LEU A 31 54.05 6.88 23.72
CA LEU A 31 52.79 6.31 23.21
C LEU A 31 51.58 6.63 24.11
N GLN A 32 51.76 6.91 25.40
CA GLN A 32 50.68 7.38 26.27
C GLN A 32 50.34 8.87 26.12
N VAL A 33 51.20 9.65 25.45
CA VAL A 33 51.00 11.09 25.23
C VAL A 33 50.41 11.41 23.83
N PHE A 34 50.32 10.42 22.94
CA PHE A 34 49.55 10.55 21.70
C PHE A 34 48.11 10.05 21.88
N GLY A 35 47.25 11.01 22.24
CA GLY A 35 45.92 11.12 21.67
C GLY A 35 44.79 10.40 22.40
N GLN A 36 44.49 10.79 23.63
CA GLN A 36 43.15 10.55 24.19
C GLN A 36 42.10 11.06 23.18
N SER A 37 41.18 10.19 22.77
CA SER A 37 40.18 10.52 21.76
C SER A 37 39.31 11.70 22.21
N SER A 38 38.74 12.47 21.28
CA SER A 38 37.82 13.58 21.63
C SER A 38 36.65 13.11 22.52
N ARG A 39 36.20 11.87 22.30
CA ARG A 39 35.23 11.16 23.12
C ARG A 39 35.69 11.00 24.57
N GLU A 40 36.86 10.40 24.79
CA GLU A 40 37.40 10.17 26.13
C GLU A 40 37.71 11.47 26.87
N LYS A 41 38.22 12.49 26.16
CA LYS A 41 38.47 13.83 26.74
C LYS A 41 37.18 14.47 27.24
N TRP A 42 36.11 14.42 26.44
CA TRP A 42 34.81 14.95 26.86
C TRP A 42 34.24 14.17 28.04
N VAL A 43 34.27 12.83 27.99
CA VAL A 43 33.78 11.96 29.06
C VAL A 43 34.51 12.25 30.37
N ASP A 44 35.84 12.30 30.35
CA ASP A 44 36.63 12.55 31.56
C ASP A 44 36.42 13.97 32.10
N SER A 45 36.34 14.96 31.22
CA SER A 45 36.06 16.35 31.59
C SER A 45 34.71 16.49 32.29
N VAL A 46 33.65 15.92 31.71
CA VAL A 46 32.32 15.95 32.33
C VAL A 46 32.33 15.16 33.64
N PHE A 47 32.90 13.95 33.64
CA PHE A 47 32.91 13.07 34.81
C PHE A 47 33.61 13.68 36.04
N GLN A 48 34.71 14.41 35.83
CA GLN A 48 35.46 15.06 36.91
C GLN A 48 34.66 16.19 37.58
N ASN A 49 33.79 16.86 36.82
CA ASN A 49 32.96 17.96 37.31
C ASN A 49 31.64 17.50 37.98
N LEU A 50 31.31 16.20 37.90
CA LEU A 50 30.10 15.67 38.53
C LEU A 50 30.24 15.56 40.06
N THR A 51 29.26 16.11 40.78
CA THR A 51 29.05 15.81 42.20
C THR A 51 28.70 14.34 42.40
N PHE A 52 28.77 13.85 43.65
CA PHE A 52 28.40 12.46 43.95
C PHE A 52 26.93 12.18 43.60
N GLU A 53 26.03 13.10 43.93
CA GLU A 53 24.62 13.05 43.56
C GLU A 53 24.45 12.98 42.05
N ALA A 54 25.13 13.85 41.31
CA ALA A 54 25.05 13.89 39.85
C ALA A 54 25.58 12.61 39.19
N LYS A 55 26.61 11.97 39.76
CA LYS A 55 27.08 10.64 39.29
C LYS A 55 25.98 9.58 39.40
N ILE A 56 25.20 9.58 40.48
CA ILE A 56 24.04 8.69 40.60
C ILE A 56 22.92 9.13 39.65
N GLY A 57 22.69 10.45 39.53
CA GLY A 57 21.74 11.04 38.60
C GLY A 57 21.94 10.57 37.17
N GLN A 58 23.19 10.51 36.69
CA GLN A 58 23.51 10.03 35.34
C GLN A 58 23.06 8.59 35.04
N LEU A 59 22.77 7.77 36.06
CA LEU A 59 22.24 6.42 35.87
C LEU A 59 20.71 6.36 35.83
N ILE A 60 20.01 7.51 35.86
CA ILE A 60 18.56 7.58 35.99
C ILE A 60 17.94 8.20 34.74
N MET A 61 16.86 7.57 34.24
CA MET A 61 15.98 8.18 33.26
C MET A 61 14.53 8.20 33.75
N MET A 62 13.84 9.34 33.55
CA MET A 62 12.46 9.57 34.02
C MET A 62 11.47 9.68 32.85
N PRO A 63 10.19 9.30 33.03
CA PRO A 63 9.20 9.42 31.98
C PRO A 63 8.77 10.88 31.80
N VAL A 64 8.40 11.24 30.56
CA VAL A 64 7.86 12.56 30.18
C VAL A 64 6.55 12.37 29.45
N ASP A 65 5.47 12.69 30.15
CA ASP A 65 4.12 12.71 29.61
C ASP A 65 3.76 14.18 29.30
N ALA A 66 3.45 14.48 28.04
CA ALA A 66 3.13 15.84 27.63
C ALA A 66 1.82 16.34 28.25
N TYR A 67 0.93 15.43 28.66
CA TYR A 67 -0.34 15.76 29.31
C TYR A 67 -0.22 15.85 30.84
N ALA A 68 0.96 15.63 31.41
CA ALA A 68 1.22 15.82 32.83
C ALA A 68 0.96 17.27 33.26
N GLY A 69 0.38 17.46 34.44
CA GLY A 69 0.12 18.78 35.02
C GLY A 69 1.39 19.47 35.53
N ASP A 70 1.30 20.78 35.80
CA ASP A 70 2.46 21.63 36.15
C ASP A 70 3.28 21.09 37.34
N SER A 71 2.63 20.53 38.36
CA SER A 71 3.33 19.96 39.52
C SER A 71 4.26 18.79 39.17
N GLU A 72 3.91 17.96 38.19
CA GLU A 72 4.74 16.85 37.74
C GLU A 72 5.91 17.34 36.88
N ARG A 73 5.66 18.36 36.04
CA ARG A 73 6.70 19.03 35.25
C ARG A 73 7.72 19.72 36.14
N ASP A 74 7.28 20.42 37.19
CA ASP A 74 8.16 21.06 38.17
C ASP A 74 9.04 20.06 38.92
N LYS A 75 8.48 18.90 39.29
CA LYS A 75 9.26 17.80 39.89
C LYS A 75 10.35 17.32 38.94
N LEU A 76 10.03 17.13 37.66
CA LEU A 76 10.99 16.70 36.65
C LEU A 76 12.09 17.76 36.44
N LEU A 77 11.73 19.04 36.31
CA LEU A 77 12.67 20.15 36.20
C LEU A 77 13.61 20.23 37.40
N ASN A 78 13.09 20.01 38.61
CA ASN A 78 13.89 19.94 39.83
C ASN A 78 14.90 18.78 39.77
N LEU A 79 14.49 17.60 39.29
CA LEU A 79 15.39 16.46 39.10
C LEU A 79 16.49 16.75 38.07
N VAL A 80 16.16 17.40 36.95
CA VAL A 80 17.14 17.82 35.95
C VAL A 80 18.15 18.81 36.55
N ASN A 81 17.67 19.88 37.20
CA ASN A 81 18.53 20.94 37.73
C ASN A 81 19.39 20.49 38.92
N ASN A 82 18.78 19.83 39.91
CA ASN A 82 19.40 19.63 41.22
C ASN A 82 19.98 18.23 41.41
N VAL A 83 19.45 17.22 40.71
CA VAL A 83 20.00 15.85 40.73
C VAL A 83 20.89 15.58 39.53
N GLY A 84 20.67 16.25 38.39
CA GLY A 84 21.44 16.02 37.17
C GLY A 84 21.18 14.61 36.62
N ILE A 85 19.90 14.29 36.37
CA ILE A 85 19.50 12.99 35.82
C ILE A 85 20.16 12.71 34.46
N GLY A 86 20.33 11.43 34.12
CA GLY A 86 21.02 10.99 32.91
C GLY A 86 20.20 11.16 31.64
N GLY A 87 18.88 11.08 31.74
CA GLY A 87 18.01 11.22 30.59
C GLY A 87 16.52 11.20 30.93
N ILE A 88 15.71 11.16 29.87
CA ILE A 88 14.26 11.15 29.90
C ILE A 88 13.71 10.17 28.87
N VAL A 89 12.51 9.63 29.10
CA VAL A 89 11.81 8.77 28.15
C VAL A 89 10.46 9.40 27.83
N LEU A 90 10.24 9.72 26.56
CA LEU A 90 8.98 10.25 26.07
C LEU A 90 7.90 9.17 26.13
N THR A 91 6.73 9.53 26.65
CA THR A 91 5.54 8.68 26.68
C THR A 91 4.40 9.36 25.91
N ARG A 92 3.23 9.57 26.52
CA ARG A 92 2.05 10.09 25.83
C ARG A 92 2.21 11.56 25.46
N GLY A 93 1.74 11.96 24.29
CA GLY A 93 1.73 13.35 23.86
C GLY A 93 1.87 13.52 22.34
N GLY A 94 1.64 14.75 21.89
CA GLY A 94 1.89 15.13 20.50
C GLY A 94 3.36 15.48 20.25
N PRO A 95 3.87 15.25 19.03
CA PRO A 95 5.29 15.38 18.72
C PRO A 95 5.84 16.79 18.95
N VAL A 96 5.07 17.82 18.58
CA VAL A 96 5.47 19.24 18.78
C VAL A 96 5.61 19.57 20.26
N THR A 97 4.63 19.20 21.08
CA THR A 97 4.65 19.46 22.52
C THR A 97 5.80 18.70 23.19
N GLN A 98 5.99 17.43 22.84
CA GLN A 98 7.09 16.62 23.35
C GLN A 98 8.46 17.22 23.00
N GLN A 99 8.64 17.69 21.78
CA GLN A 99 9.89 18.32 21.37
C GLN A 99 10.16 19.62 22.14
N GLN A 100 9.13 20.43 22.38
CA GLN A 100 9.27 21.64 23.19
C GLN A 100 9.66 21.31 24.63
N LEU A 101 9.04 20.29 25.24
CA LEU A 101 9.41 19.78 26.56
C LEU A 101 10.87 19.29 26.58
N VAL A 102 11.31 18.53 25.56
CA VAL A 102 12.70 18.09 25.43
C VAL A 102 13.64 19.28 25.39
N LYS A 103 13.34 20.30 24.58
CA LYS A 103 14.15 21.52 24.47
C LYS A 103 14.27 22.25 25.80
N ASP A 104 13.16 22.41 26.52
CA ASP A 104 13.13 23.08 27.81
C ASP A 104 13.94 22.31 28.87
N LEU A 105 13.83 20.99 28.88
CA LEU A 105 14.59 20.12 29.80
C LEU A 105 16.08 20.09 29.45
N GLN A 106 16.43 20.02 28.16
CA GLN A 106 17.83 20.09 27.70
C GLN A 106 18.48 21.42 28.08
N ALA A 107 17.78 22.55 27.89
CA ALA A 107 18.29 23.87 28.22
C ALA A 107 18.56 24.09 29.73
N LYS A 108 17.88 23.31 30.58
CA LYS A 108 18.05 23.33 32.04
C LYS A 108 19.09 22.31 32.53
N SER A 109 19.48 21.35 31.69
CA SER A 109 20.43 20.32 32.08
C SER A 109 21.88 20.79 31.94
N SER A 110 22.68 20.62 33.00
CA SER A 110 24.12 20.91 32.98
C SER A 110 24.93 19.86 32.25
N VAL A 111 24.43 18.62 32.17
CA VAL A 111 24.94 17.55 31.31
C VAL A 111 23.82 17.14 30.37
N PRO A 112 23.99 17.19 29.05
CA PRO A 112 22.93 16.89 28.09
C PRO A 112 22.21 15.57 28.39
N LEU A 113 20.89 15.56 28.32
CA LEU A 113 20.04 14.41 28.62
C LEU A 113 20.01 13.44 27.44
N LEU A 114 20.06 12.13 27.71
CA LEU A 114 19.62 11.15 26.72
C LEU A 114 18.10 11.20 26.63
N VAL A 115 17.56 11.25 25.42
CA VAL A 115 16.12 11.21 25.18
C VAL A 115 15.77 9.86 24.56
N GLY A 116 14.86 9.12 25.19
CA GLY A 116 14.40 7.81 24.75
C GLY A 116 12.93 7.81 24.33
N LEU A 117 12.54 6.90 23.43
CA LEU A 117 11.13 6.64 23.08
C LEU A 117 10.93 5.16 22.70
N ASN A 118 9.78 4.57 23.00
CA ASN A 118 9.46 3.21 22.55
C ASN A 118 8.83 3.24 21.14
N ALA A 119 9.65 3.09 20.09
CA ALA A 119 9.18 3.17 18.70
C ALA A 119 9.05 1.80 18.04
N GLU A 120 8.64 0.77 18.77
CA GLU A 120 8.60 -0.60 18.25
C GLU A 120 7.83 -0.73 16.94
N GLU A 121 6.71 -0.02 16.81
CA GLU A 121 5.83 0.03 15.64
C GLU A 121 5.84 1.44 15.01
N GLY A 122 6.99 2.11 15.10
CA GLY A 122 7.16 3.53 14.79
C GLY A 122 6.68 4.45 15.92
N LEU A 123 6.65 5.77 15.65
CA LEU A 123 6.30 6.78 16.67
C LEU A 123 4.82 6.70 17.10
N GLY A 124 3.93 6.28 16.19
CA GLY A 124 2.49 6.26 16.40
C GLY A 124 2.01 5.29 17.49
N SER A 125 2.86 4.38 17.96
CA SER A 125 2.57 3.53 19.12
C SER A 125 2.63 4.30 20.46
N THR A 126 3.34 5.44 20.48
CA THR A 126 3.61 6.23 21.68
C THR A 126 3.05 7.64 21.58
N LEU A 127 3.19 8.27 20.41
CA LEU A 127 2.80 9.66 20.17
C LEU A 127 1.50 9.75 19.39
N ASP A 128 0.69 10.74 19.74
CA ASP A 128 -0.45 11.12 18.91
C ASP A 128 0.02 11.73 17.58
N SER A 129 -0.88 11.82 16.59
CA SER A 129 -0.67 12.60 15.37
C SER A 129 0.56 12.18 14.52
N THR A 130 1.06 10.96 14.69
CA THR A 130 2.13 10.38 13.86
C THR A 130 1.68 9.10 13.18
N LEU A 131 2.35 8.74 12.08
CA LEU A 131 2.02 7.54 11.32
C LEU A 131 2.23 6.27 12.17
N VAL A 132 1.21 5.42 12.19
CA VAL A 132 1.26 4.09 12.82
C VAL A 132 1.70 3.07 11.76
N PHE A 133 2.82 2.38 12.01
CA PHE A 133 3.30 1.29 11.15
C PHE A 133 2.71 -0.07 11.58
N PRO A 134 2.87 -1.14 10.78
CA PRO A 134 2.35 -2.44 11.17
C PRO A 134 2.90 -2.92 12.51
N GLN A 135 2.10 -3.70 13.22
CA GLN A 135 2.53 -4.41 14.42
C GLN A 135 3.69 -5.36 14.11
N THR A 136 4.56 -5.60 15.09
CA THR A 136 5.77 -6.42 14.91
C THR A 136 5.45 -7.81 14.37
N LEU A 137 4.36 -8.43 14.83
CA LEU A 137 3.95 -9.74 14.35
C LEU A 137 3.64 -9.75 12.87
N MET A 138 2.95 -8.73 12.37
CA MET A 138 2.68 -8.58 10.95
C MET A 138 3.98 -8.38 10.15
N LEU A 139 4.93 -7.60 10.67
CA LEU A 139 6.26 -7.46 10.06
C LEU A 139 7.03 -8.79 9.99
N GLY A 140 6.78 -9.70 10.94
CA GLY A 140 7.29 -11.07 10.92
C GLY A 140 6.89 -11.87 9.68
N ALA A 141 5.76 -11.52 9.07
CA ALA A 141 5.24 -12.21 7.89
C ALA A 141 5.92 -11.82 6.57
N LEU A 142 6.62 -10.68 6.56
CA LEU A 142 7.31 -10.17 5.39
C LEU A 142 8.33 -11.17 4.87
N GLN A 143 8.42 -11.29 3.55
CA GLN A 143 9.49 -12.05 2.86
C GLN A 143 10.52 -11.14 2.18
N ASP A 144 10.21 -9.84 2.04
CA ASP A 144 11.14 -8.84 1.54
C ASP A 144 11.90 -8.19 2.70
N ASP A 145 13.12 -8.66 2.92
CA ASP A 145 13.99 -8.21 4.00
C ASP A 145 14.42 -6.73 3.88
N SER A 146 14.41 -6.17 2.67
CA SER A 146 14.79 -4.76 2.47
C SER A 146 13.82 -3.82 3.18
N LEU A 147 12.53 -4.18 3.23
CA LEU A 147 11.49 -3.38 3.88
C LEU A 147 11.70 -3.26 5.40
N LEU A 148 12.24 -4.29 6.06
CA LEU A 148 12.55 -4.23 7.50
C LEU A 148 13.69 -3.24 7.81
N TYR A 149 14.70 -3.20 6.94
CA TYR A 149 15.76 -2.20 7.05
C TYR A 149 15.24 -0.78 6.79
N TYR A 150 14.43 -0.60 5.74
CA TYR A 150 13.84 0.71 5.42
C TYR A 150 12.87 1.18 6.49
N PHE A 151 12.07 0.29 7.08
CA PHE A 151 11.26 0.58 8.26
C PHE A 151 12.13 1.13 9.40
N GLY A 152 13.23 0.45 9.71
CA GLY A 152 14.18 0.93 10.71
C GLY A 152 14.79 2.29 10.40
N SER A 153 15.16 2.51 9.14
CA SER A 153 15.74 3.77 8.70
C SER A 153 14.75 4.93 8.79
N GLU A 154 13.48 4.69 8.45
CA GLU A 154 12.42 5.70 8.49
C GLU A 154 12.01 6.06 9.92
N VAL A 155 11.82 5.05 10.78
CA VAL A 155 11.61 5.27 12.22
C VAL A 155 12.81 6.01 12.81
N GLY A 156 14.03 5.63 12.43
CA GLY A 156 15.25 6.30 12.88
C GLY A 156 15.32 7.77 12.47
N ARG A 157 14.92 8.10 11.23
CA ARG A 157 14.80 9.48 10.74
C ARG A 157 13.78 10.28 11.57
N GLN A 158 12.59 9.73 11.77
CA GLN A 158 11.52 10.35 12.57
C GLN A 158 11.98 10.63 14.01
N LEU A 159 12.64 9.66 14.64
CA LEU A 159 13.20 9.81 15.99
C LEU A 159 14.25 10.93 16.06
N LYS A 160 15.13 11.01 15.06
CA LYS A 160 16.16 12.04 14.99
C LYS A 160 15.56 13.44 14.84
N GLU A 161 14.52 13.61 14.03
CA GLU A 161 13.82 14.89 13.89
C GLU A 161 13.11 15.32 15.18
N LEU A 162 12.68 14.36 15.99
CA LEU A 162 12.06 14.62 17.29
C LEU A 162 13.09 14.96 18.40
N GLY A 163 14.40 14.82 18.14
CA GLY A 163 15.44 14.96 19.17
C GLY A 163 15.56 13.73 20.08
N VAL A 164 15.14 12.56 19.59
CA VAL A 164 15.28 11.29 20.29
C VAL A 164 16.59 10.62 19.90
N HIS A 165 17.30 10.09 20.90
CA HIS A 165 18.63 9.49 20.75
C HIS A 165 18.59 7.96 20.89
N ILE A 166 17.65 7.47 21.70
CA ILE A 166 17.56 6.08 22.11
C ILE A 166 16.15 5.57 21.77
N THR A 167 16.05 4.35 21.25
CA THR A 167 14.73 3.70 21.14
C THR A 167 14.71 2.33 21.77
N PHE A 168 13.61 2.02 22.46
CA PHE A 168 13.35 0.70 23.03
C PHE A 168 12.80 -0.26 21.96
N ALA A 169 13.61 -0.47 20.92
CA ALA A 169 13.36 -1.34 19.79
C ALA A 169 14.73 -1.78 19.20
N PRO A 170 14.80 -2.93 18.51
CA PRO A 170 13.71 -3.89 18.24
C PRO A 170 13.40 -4.81 19.43
N THR A 171 12.19 -5.40 19.43
CA THR A 171 11.94 -6.64 20.17
C THR A 171 12.65 -7.80 19.47
N ALA A 172 13.07 -8.79 20.24
CA ALA A 172 13.53 -10.08 19.70
C ALA A 172 13.09 -11.25 20.59
N ASP A 173 11.97 -11.04 21.30
CA ASP A 173 11.24 -12.06 22.02
C ASP A 173 10.62 -13.06 21.02
N LEU A 174 10.56 -14.35 21.36
CA LEU A 174 9.91 -15.38 20.53
C LEU A 174 8.45 -15.54 20.98
N SER A 175 7.47 -15.71 20.10
CA SER A 175 6.07 -15.83 20.55
C SER A 175 5.79 -16.93 21.58
N THR A 176 6.55 -18.02 21.55
CA THR A 176 6.48 -19.13 22.54
C THR A 176 6.77 -18.68 23.98
N THR A 177 7.30 -17.48 24.16
CA THR A 177 7.53 -16.87 25.48
C THR A 177 6.27 -16.22 26.05
N PHE A 178 5.27 -15.91 25.23
CA PHE A 178 4.07 -15.22 25.66
C PHE A 178 2.95 -16.19 26.05
N LYS A 179 2.15 -15.79 27.06
CA LYS A 179 1.00 -16.57 27.55
C LYS A 179 -0.35 -16.04 27.07
N THR A 180 -0.38 -14.83 26.51
CA THR A 180 -1.60 -14.15 26.08
C THR A 180 -1.46 -13.66 24.64
N ASP A 181 -2.55 -13.73 23.89
CA ASP A 181 -2.62 -13.29 22.48
C ASP A 181 -2.19 -11.83 22.30
N GLU A 182 -2.46 -10.96 23.28
CA GLU A 182 -2.10 -9.54 23.21
C GLU A 182 -0.58 -9.31 23.14
N LEU A 183 0.19 -10.09 23.90
CA LEU A 183 1.65 -10.00 23.90
C LEU A 183 2.27 -10.63 22.64
N VAL A 184 1.58 -11.59 22.02
CA VAL A 184 2.04 -12.25 20.79
C VAL A 184 2.12 -11.28 19.60
N ASN A 185 1.45 -10.14 19.65
CA ASN A 185 1.58 -9.10 18.62
C ASN A 185 2.94 -8.35 18.66
N HIS A 186 3.67 -8.44 19.80
CA HIS A 186 4.95 -7.75 20.05
C HIS A 186 6.18 -8.65 19.83
N THR A 187 6.14 -9.49 18.79
CA THR A 187 7.26 -10.34 18.35
C THR A 187 7.22 -10.50 16.84
N PHE A 188 8.37 -10.79 16.22
CA PHE A 188 8.44 -11.17 14.82
C PHE A 188 7.99 -12.62 14.54
N GLY A 189 7.70 -13.44 15.57
CA GLY A 189 7.24 -14.82 15.39
C GLY A 189 7.82 -15.82 16.39
N GLU A 190 7.64 -17.12 16.12
CA GLU A 190 8.23 -18.20 16.94
C GLU A 190 9.60 -18.70 16.46
N ASN A 191 9.92 -18.50 15.19
CA ASN A 191 11.15 -19.02 14.59
C ASN A 191 12.38 -18.20 15.02
N PRO A 192 13.34 -18.77 15.78
CA PRO A 192 14.47 -18.00 16.29
C PRO A 192 15.35 -17.39 15.20
N GLY A 193 15.48 -18.07 14.06
CA GLY A 193 16.24 -17.59 12.90
C GLY A 193 15.58 -16.37 12.27
N ARG A 194 14.28 -16.45 11.98
CA ARG A 194 13.51 -15.34 11.38
C ARG A 194 13.43 -14.14 12.31
N VAL A 195 13.14 -14.35 13.60
CA VAL A 195 13.08 -13.28 14.61
C VAL A 195 14.41 -12.57 14.74
N ALA A 196 15.52 -13.33 14.83
CA ALA A 196 16.87 -12.77 14.89
C ALA A 196 17.17 -11.89 13.68
N HIS A 197 16.88 -12.40 12.48
CA HIS A 197 17.14 -11.71 11.22
C HIS A 197 16.34 -10.41 11.10
N ALA A 198 15.04 -10.46 11.38
CA ALA A 198 14.18 -9.29 11.31
C ALA A 198 14.57 -8.21 12.32
N ALA A 199 14.87 -8.62 13.57
CA ALA A 199 15.36 -7.70 14.59
C ALA A 199 16.70 -7.07 14.19
N VAL A 200 17.65 -7.83 13.64
CA VAL A 200 18.94 -7.29 13.18
C VAL A 200 18.74 -6.25 12.07
N LEU A 201 17.86 -6.50 11.09
CA LEU A 201 17.60 -5.54 10.01
C LEU A 201 16.95 -4.25 10.52
N TYR A 202 15.97 -4.37 11.41
CA TYR A 202 15.37 -3.20 12.06
C TYR A 202 16.43 -2.41 12.85
N MET A 203 17.23 -3.09 13.67
CA MET A 203 18.34 -2.49 14.41
C MET A 203 19.32 -1.74 13.49
N LYS A 204 19.67 -2.33 12.34
CA LYS A 204 20.59 -1.71 11.37
C LYS A 204 19.99 -0.46 10.72
N GLY A 205 18.70 -0.45 10.42
CA GLY A 205 18.00 0.74 9.94
C GLY A 205 18.05 1.88 10.96
N LEU A 206 17.78 1.59 12.24
CA LEU A 206 17.87 2.57 13.33
C LEU A 206 19.29 3.12 13.48
N GLN A 207 20.30 2.25 13.46
CA GLN A 207 21.71 2.63 13.54
C GLN A 207 22.15 3.52 12.37
N HIS A 208 21.64 3.28 11.16
CA HIS A 208 21.93 4.11 9.98
C HIS A 208 21.47 5.57 10.18
N ALA A 209 20.31 5.77 10.81
CA ALA A 209 19.85 7.12 11.15
C ALA A 209 20.66 7.79 12.29
N GLY A 210 21.51 7.04 12.99
CA GLY A 210 22.26 7.49 14.17
C GLY A 210 21.51 7.32 15.48
N ILE A 211 20.43 6.52 15.50
CA ILE A 211 19.70 6.18 16.73
C ILE A 211 20.37 5.00 17.43
N ILE A 212 20.35 5.01 18.76
CA ILE A 212 20.85 3.92 19.60
C ILE A 212 19.69 2.95 19.90
N PRO A 213 19.61 1.79 19.22
CA PRO A 213 18.61 0.78 19.51
C PRO A 213 18.89 0.07 20.84
N VAL A 214 17.82 -0.17 21.60
CA VAL A 214 17.83 -0.95 22.84
C VAL A 214 17.02 -2.22 22.59
N ALA A 215 17.72 -3.33 22.40
CA ALA A 215 17.10 -4.63 22.20
C ALA A 215 16.33 -5.06 23.45
N LYS A 216 15.12 -5.58 23.26
CA LYS A 216 14.24 -5.99 24.36
C LYS A 216 13.51 -7.31 24.07
N HIS A 217 13.09 -8.07 25.07
CA HIS A 217 13.46 -7.96 26.48
C HIS A 217 14.32 -9.16 26.86
N TYR A 218 15.45 -8.95 27.55
CA TYR A 218 16.34 -10.08 27.84
C TYR A 218 16.75 -10.21 29.30
N PRO A 219 16.82 -11.43 29.85
CA PRO A 219 16.38 -12.70 29.28
C PRO A 219 14.87 -12.91 29.47
N HIS A 220 14.14 -13.35 28.44
CA HIS A 220 12.70 -13.57 28.59
C HIS A 220 12.36 -14.95 29.18
N TYR A 221 13.10 -16.04 28.95
CA TYR A 221 12.89 -17.33 29.67
C TYR A 221 14.18 -18.17 29.90
N GLY A 222 15.27 -17.84 29.20
CA GLY A 222 16.50 -18.66 29.12
C GLY A 222 17.35 -18.78 30.37
N LEU A 223 17.23 -17.88 31.37
CA LEU A 223 18.13 -17.87 32.52
C LEU A 223 17.51 -18.44 33.79
N LYS A 224 18.22 -19.39 34.39
CA LYS A 224 17.93 -19.93 35.73
C LYS A 224 19.14 -19.79 36.62
N VAL A 225 18.91 -19.80 37.93
CA VAL A 225 20.00 -19.87 38.90
C VAL A 225 20.58 -21.28 38.85
N THR A 226 21.82 -21.42 38.38
CA THR A 226 22.53 -22.70 38.28
C THR A 226 23.39 -22.99 39.51
N GLY A 227 23.64 -21.98 40.34
CA GLY A 227 24.38 -22.12 41.59
C GLY A 227 24.54 -20.81 42.34
N TYR A 228 25.33 -20.83 43.41
CA TYR A 228 25.66 -19.65 44.19
C TYR A 228 27.16 -19.61 44.47
N ALA A 229 27.81 -18.48 44.21
CA ALA A 229 29.19 -18.21 44.63
C ALA A 229 29.20 -17.13 45.71
N LYS A 230 29.67 -17.48 46.91
CA LYS A 230 29.72 -16.56 48.08
C LYS A 230 28.38 -15.87 48.38
N GLY A 231 27.26 -16.59 48.15
CA GLY A 231 25.90 -16.07 48.36
C GLY A 231 25.33 -15.24 47.18
N ILE A 232 26.08 -15.07 46.09
CA ILE A 232 25.62 -14.41 44.86
C ILE A 232 25.08 -15.47 43.89
N PRO A 233 23.87 -15.33 43.34
CA PRO A 233 23.34 -16.23 42.32
C PRO A 233 24.22 -16.23 41.07
N ILE A 234 24.47 -17.42 40.53
CA ILE A 234 25.09 -17.61 39.22
C ILE A 234 23.96 -17.95 38.25
N MET A 235 23.82 -17.14 37.21
CA MET A 235 22.84 -17.38 36.15
C MET A 235 23.45 -18.27 35.07
N GLY A 236 22.67 -19.24 34.59
CA GLY A 236 23.02 -20.07 33.45
C GLY A 236 21.80 -20.45 32.63
N LEU A 237 22.06 -20.98 31.45
CA LEU A 237 21.02 -21.43 30.52
C LEU A 237 20.31 -22.68 31.03
N ALA A 238 19.00 -22.72 30.87
CA ALA A 238 18.27 -23.99 30.90
C ALA A 238 18.65 -24.83 29.67
N GLN A 239 18.81 -26.14 29.84
CA GLN A 239 19.34 -27.02 28.79
C GLN A 239 18.50 -27.02 27.50
N ASP A 240 17.18 -26.81 27.62
CA ASP A 240 16.21 -26.76 26.51
C ASP A 240 15.99 -25.36 25.91
N ASP A 241 16.62 -24.32 26.46
CA ASP A 241 16.24 -22.91 26.17
C ASP A 241 17.32 -22.13 25.41
N ARG A 242 18.21 -22.84 24.71
CA ARG A 242 19.25 -22.21 23.87
C ARG A 242 18.65 -21.42 22.70
N GLN A 243 17.45 -21.80 22.25
CA GLN A 243 16.78 -21.16 21.13
C GLN A 243 16.28 -19.75 21.48
N SER A 244 15.83 -19.50 22.71
CA SER A 244 15.34 -18.16 23.11
C SER A 244 16.44 -17.10 23.23
N LEU A 245 17.69 -17.51 23.49
CA LEU A 245 18.84 -16.59 23.49
C LEU A 245 19.47 -16.42 22.10
N TYR A 246 19.05 -17.18 21.09
CA TYR A 246 19.63 -17.08 19.75
C TYR A 246 19.45 -15.67 19.13
N PRO A 247 18.25 -15.04 19.16
CA PRO A 247 18.08 -13.69 18.63
C PRO A 247 18.94 -12.65 19.35
N LEU A 248 19.03 -12.71 20.68
CA LEU A 248 19.90 -11.84 21.47
C LEU A 248 21.37 -11.96 21.04
N ARG A 249 21.84 -13.20 20.90
CA ARG A 249 23.21 -13.47 20.47
C ARG A 249 23.48 -12.83 19.09
N GLN A 250 22.55 -13.00 18.15
CA GLN A 250 22.69 -12.41 16.82
C GLN A 250 22.69 -10.88 16.85
N LEU A 251 21.85 -10.26 17.68
CA LEU A 251 21.88 -8.81 17.86
C LEU A 251 23.23 -8.32 18.42
N ILE A 252 23.75 -8.97 19.46
CA ILE A 252 25.06 -8.63 20.06
C ILE A 252 26.20 -8.80 19.05
N GLU A 253 26.25 -9.94 18.34
CA GLU A 253 27.26 -10.22 17.30
C GLU A 253 27.19 -9.22 16.15
N ASN A 254 26.00 -8.66 15.87
CA ASN A 254 25.79 -7.60 14.88
C ASN A 254 25.90 -6.18 15.45
N GLY A 255 26.46 -6.01 16.65
CA GLY A 255 26.79 -4.69 17.21
C GLY A 255 25.61 -3.98 17.89
N CYS A 256 24.74 -4.72 18.58
CA CYS A 256 23.72 -4.15 19.45
C CYS A 256 24.35 -3.29 20.56
N PRO A 257 23.99 -2.00 20.68
CA PRO A 257 24.65 -1.08 21.60
C PRO A 257 24.00 -1.06 22.99
N ALA A 258 22.78 -1.56 23.14
CA ALA A 258 22.05 -1.54 24.41
C ALA A 258 20.99 -2.63 24.53
N ILE A 259 20.71 -3.08 25.76
CA ILE A 259 19.72 -4.13 26.07
C ILE A 259 18.84 -3.69 27.24
N LEU A 260 17.53 -3.95 27.14
CA LEU A 260 16.56 -3.78 28.23
C LEU A 260 16.29 -5.12 28.92
N SER A 261 16.40 -5.15 30.26
CA SER A 261 16.15 -6.35 31.05
C SER A 261 14.67 -6.74 31.09
N SER A 262 14.32 -8.02 30.89
CA SER A 262 12.93 -8.52 30.93
C SER A 262 12.40 -8.80 32.34
N TYR A 263 11.09 -8.71 32.53
CA TYR A 263 10.35 -9.19 33.70
C TYR A 263 9.49 -10.41 33.37
N THR A 264 9.63 -11.50 34.14
CA THR A 264 8.85 -12.74 33.92
C THR A 264 7.95 -13.06 35.11
N HIS A 265 6.67 -13.35 34.84
CA HIS A 265 5.64 -13.63 35.85
C HIS A 265 5.58 -15.09 36.35
N ASP A 266 6.41 -16.03 35.87
CA ASP A 266 6.33 -17.44 36.31
C ASP A 266 7.67 -18.15 36.55
N PRO A 267 7.79 -18.98 37.61
CA PRO A 267 8.99 -19.73 37.96
C PRO A 267 9.30 -20.84 36.95
N ILE A 268 10.59 -21.10 36.73
CA ILE A 268 11.03 -22.44 36.39
C ILE A 268 11.96 -22.95 37.49
N PHE A 269 11.50 -23.94 38.25
CA PHE A 269 12.31 -24.70 39.21
C PHE A 269 12.29 -26.19 38.88
N PRO A 270 13.47 -26.83 39.02
CA PRO A 270 13.56 -27.96 39.92
C PRO A 270 14.69 -27.69 40.93
N ASP A 271 14.31 -27.28 42.14
CA ASP A 271 14.63 -27.95 43.40
C ASP A 271 14.43 -26.98 44.59
N ARG A 272 13.46 -27.31 45.44
CA ARG A 272 12.91 -26.44 46.49
C ARG A 272 13.77 -26.36 47.75
N ARG A 273 15.04 -26.78 47.71
CA ARG A 273 15.84 -26.96 48.93
C ARG A 273 17.17 -26.22 48.86
N LYS A 274 17.15 -24.91 49.16
CA LYS A 274 18.20 -24.14 49.91
C LYS A 274 18.07 -22.60 49.89
N ILE A 275 16.94 -22.00 49.49
CA ILE A 275 16.79 -20.53 49.51
C ILE A 275 15.92 -20.08 50.69
N VAL A 276 16.40 -20.34 51.90
CA VAL A 276 15.98 -19.60 53.09
C VAL A 276 17.20 -19.46 53.96
N GLN A 277 17.97 -18.38 53.78
CA GLN A 277 18.73 -17.85 54.91
C GLN A 277 19.12 -16.37 54.69
N LYS A 278 18.59 -15.56 55.62
CA LYS A 278 18.90 -14.16 55.96
C LYS A 278 18.17 -13.05 55.19
N LYS A 279 16.98 -12.70 55.73
CA LYS A 279 16.36 -11.36 55.81
C LYS A 279 16.54 -10.45 54.58
N LYS A 280 15.71 -10.67 53.55
CA LYS A 280 15.04 -9.72 52.63
C LYS A 280 14.45 -10.57 51.50
N ARG A 281 13.11 -10.69 51.43
CA ARG A 281 12.40 -11.65 50.56
C ARG A 281 12.46 -11.21 49.08
N ILE A 282 13.51 -11.60 48.35
CA ILE A 282 13.51 -11.63 46.88
C ILE A 282 12.90 -12.98 46.47
N VAL A 283 11.89 -12.98 45.61
CA VAL A 283 11.35 -14.22 45.03
C VAL A 283 12.37 -14.72 43.99
N PRO A 284 12.86 -15.97 44.07
CA PRO A 284 13.91 -16.47 43.17
C PRO A 284 13.64 -16.30 41.67
N GLU A 285 12.36 -16.22 41.30
CA GLU A 285 11.82 -16.00 39.95
C GLU A 285 12.30 -14.71 39.30
N ALA A 286 12.77 -13.75 40.09
CA ALA A 286 13.21 -12.44 39.61
C ALA A 286 14.72 -12.25 39.53
N LEU A 287 15.48 -13.24 40.00
CA LEU A 287 16.93 -13.23 39.90
C LEU A 287 17.42 -13.16 38.43
N PRO A 288 16.76 -13.77 37.44
CA PRO A 288 17.08 -13.58 36.02
C PRO A 288 17.05 -12.11 35.58
N THR A 289 15.94 -11.42 35.82
CA THR A 289 15.77 -9.99 35.51
C THR A 289 16.87 -9.14 36.12
N LEU A 290 17.14 -9.36 37.42
CA LEU A 290 18.11 -8.57 38.16
C LEU A 290 19.53 -8.79 37.63
N TYR A 291 19.97 -10.04 37.49
CA TYR A 291 21.36 -10.39 37.16
C TYR A 291 21.65 -10.47 35.66
N THR A 292 20.73 -9.98 34.81
CA THR A 292 20.90 -9.88 33.35
C THR A 292 22.23 -9.26 32.97
N ALA A 293 22.56 -8.10 33.51
CA ALA A 293 23.78 -7.37 33.16
C ALA A 293 25.06 -8.15 33.49
N ASP A 294 25.10 -8.80 34.66
CA ASP A 294 26.22 -9.68 35.04
C ASP A 294 26.33 -10.88 34.09
N TYR A 295 25.20 -11.49 33.73
CA TYR A 295 25.16 -12.59 32.78
C TYR A 295 25.69 -12.18 31.40
N LEU A 296 25.23 -11.04 30.85
CA LEU A 296 25.68 -10.51 29.56
C LEU A 296 27.18 -10.20 29.57
N LYS A 297 27.68 -9.57 30.64
CA LYS A 297 29.11 -9.27 30.79
C LYS A 297 29.96 -10.53 30.83
N ARG A 298 29.55 -11.57 31.58
CA ARG A 298 30.33 -12.80 31.74
C ARG A 298 30.27 -13.74 30.53
N ASN A 299 29.10 -13.85 29.90
CA ASN A 299 28.87 -14.88 28.87
C ASN A 299 28.97 -14.33 27.44
N PHE A 300 28.74 -13.03 27.24
CA PHE A 300 28.79 -12.39 25.92
C PHE A 300 29.85 -11.30 25.81
N ASN A 301 30.60 -11.03 26.88
CA ASN A 301 31.52 -9.89 26.96
C ASN A 301 30.86 -8.56 26.54
N PHE A 302 29.57 -8.41 26.83
CA PHE A 302 28.78 -7.28 26.35
C PHE A 302 29.27 -5.95 26.96
N GLN A 303 29.65 -5.01 26.09
CA GLN A 303 30.16 -3.68 26.47
C GLN A 303 29.12 -2.57 26.31
N GLY A 304 27.92 -2.88 25.79
CA GLY A 304 26.84 -1.91 25.60
C GLY A 304 26.05 -1.61 26.87
N LEU A 305 25.15 -0.63 26.84
CA LEU A 305 24.34 -0.23 28.01
C LEU A 305 23.31 -1.30 28.38
N VAL A 306 23.15 -1.60 29.67
CA VAL A 306 22.06 -2.44 30.17
C VAL A 306 21.07 -1.60 30.97
N PHE A 307 19.82 -1.57 30.50
CA PHE A 307 18.72 -0.84 31.11
C PHE A 307 17.90 -1.76 32.01
N SER A 308 17.43 -1.23 33.13
CA SER A 308 16.50 -1.92 34.02
C SER A 308 15.26 -1.08 34.27
N TYR A 309 14.10 -1.67 34.05
CA TYR A 309 12.80 -1.07 34.37
C TYR A 309 12.51 -1.25 35.87
N VAL A 310 12.68 -0.19 36.66
CA VAL A 310 12.55 -0.25 38.12
C VAL A 310 11.16 -0.67 38.59
N PRO A 311 10.04 -0.27 37.93
CA PRO A 311 8.72 -0.74 38.32
C PRO A 311 8.59 -2.27 38.32
N ASP A 312 9.24 -2.98 37.39
CA ASP A 312 9.23 -4.45 37.39
C ASP A 312 10.00 -5.03 38.58
N VAL A 313 11.15 -4.44 38.91
CA VAL A 313 11.95 -4.82 40.08
C VAL A 313 11.15 -4.63 41.39
N LYS A 314 10.28 -3.62 41.43
CA LYS A 314 9.41 -3.39 42.57
C LYS A 314 8.37 -4.50 42.77
N VAL A 315 7.71 -4.95 41.71
CA VAL A 315 6.68 -6.00 41.78
C VAL A 315 7.25 -7.28 42.41
N VAL A 316 8.50 -7.58 42.10
CA VAL A 316 9.26 -8.70 42.65
C VAL A 316 9.49 -8.57 44.17
N LEU A 317 9.80 -7.38 44.64
CA LEU A 317 10.18 -7.16 46.02
C LEU A 317 8.92 -7.02 46.89
N LYS A 318 8.28 -8.15 47.24
CA LYS A 318 7.03 -8.19 48.04
C LYS A 318 7.02 -7.27 49.28
N LYS A 319 8.17 -7.07 49.93
CA LYS A 319 8.38 -6.08 51.00
C LYS A 319 9.69 -5.33 50.78
N HIS A 320 9.59 -4.03 50.52
CA HIS A 320 10.74 -3.16 50.30
C HIS A 320 10.50 -1.77 50.92
N GLN A 321 11.59 -1.06 51.20
CA GLN A 321 11.56 0.36 51.54
C GLN A 321 11.90 1.20 50.29
N PRO A 322 11.47 2.47 50.21
CA PRO A 322 11.83 3.37 49.10
C PRO A 322 13.33 3.34 48.80
N GLY A 323 13.72 3.18 47.53
CA GLY A 323 15.11 3.07 47.09
C GLY A 323 15.72 1.66 47.14
N ASP A 324 15.01 0.64 47.63
CA ASP A 324 15.56 -0.74 47.64
C ASP A 324 15.63 -1.33 46.22
N SER A 325 14.59 -1.16 45.39
CA SER A 325 14.52 -1.69 44.02
C SER A 325 15.68 -1.18 43.16
N GLU A 326 15.97 0.11 43.27
CA GLU A 326 17.04 0.80 42.55
C GLU A 326 18.42 0.29 42.95
N ILE A 327 18.64 0.03 44.25
CA ILE A 327 19.90 -0.54 44.74
C ILE A 327 20.07 -1.95 44.20
N TYR A 328 19.01 -2.76 44.20
CA TYR A 328 19.09 -4.12 43.66
C TYR A 328 19.43 -4.11 42.17
N ALA A 329 18.75 -3.31 41.37
CA ALA A 329 19.04 -3.15 39.95
C ALA A 329 20.50 -2.69 39.73
N PHE A 330 20.98 -1.71 40.50
CA PHE A 330 22.37 -1.27 40.43
C PHE A 330 23.37 -2.38 40.81
N LEU A 331 23.18 -3.05 41.95
CA LEU A 331 24.09 -4.10 42.41
C LEU A 331 24.16 -5.29 41.44
N ALA A 332 23.07 -5.55 40.72
CA ALA A 332 22.98 -6.66 39.79
C ALA A 332 23.60 -6.37 38.40
N GLY A 333 24.17 -5.17 38.21
CA GLY A 333 25.02 -4.85 37.06
C GLY A 333 24.46 -3.80 36.11
N ASN A 334 23.20 -3.38 36.28
CA ASN A 334 22.52 -2.51 35.32
C ASN A 334 23.12 -1.10 35.28
N ASP A 335 23.24 -0.53 34.08
CA ASP A 335 23.83 0.78 33.85
C ASP A 335 22.82 1.91 34.04
N ILE A 336 21.62 1.75 33.50
CA ILE A 336 20.56 2.78 33.57
C ILE A 336 19.31 2.21 34.25
N LEU A 337 18.76 3.00 35.17
CA LEU A 337 17.55 2.73 35.94
C LEU A 337 16.40 3.57 35.37
N LEU A 338 15.45 2.92 34.72
CA LEU A 338 14.26 3.55 34.18
C LEU A 338 13.20 3.68 35.28
N PHE A 339 12.69 4.89 35.45
CA PHE A 339 11.53 5.25 36.27
C PHE A 339 11.66 4.86 37.76
N PRO A 340 12.75 5.25 38.45
CA PRO A 340 12.84 5.09 39.89
C PRO A 340 11.75 5.89 40.62
N GLU A 341 11.17 5.31 41.66
CA GLU A 341 10.04 5.92 42.37
C GLU A 341 10.47 6.99 43.36
N ASN A 342 11.64 6.81 44.00
CA ASN A 342 12.12 7.73 45.03
C ASN A 342 13.62 7.98 44.91
N ILE A 343 13.97 8.90 44.03
CA ILE A 343 15.36 9.29 43.73
C ILE A 343 16.12 9.74 44.99
N GLY A 344 15.46 10.50 45.88
CA GLY A 344 16.08 10.94 47.13
C GLY A 344 16.49 9.76 48.03
N ALA A 345 15.63 8.74 48.16
CA ALA A 345 15.95 7.53 48.91
C ALA A 345 17.04 6.70 48.21
N THR A 346 16.98 6.60 46.89
CA THR A 346 17.99 5.92 46.04
C THR A 346 19.38 6.50 46.27
N ILE A 347 19.54 7.83 46.14
CA ILE A 347 20.81 8.53 46.36
C ILE A 347 21.34 8.29 47.77
N ARG A 348 20.50 8.46 48.81
CA ARG A 348 20.90 8.28 50.21
C ARG A 348 21.40 6.87 50.49
N LYS A 349 20.71 5.86 49.96
CA LYS A 349 21.08 4.46 50.23
C LYS A 349 22.28 4.00 49.41
N LEU A 350 22.39 4.38 48.13
CA LEU A 350 23.58 4.11 47.32
C LEU A 350 24.82 4.77 47.94
N ARG A 351 24.70 6.02 48.42
CA ARG A 351 25.77 6.69 49.18
C ARG A 351 26.28 5.86 50.35
N ARG A 352 25.37 5.31 51.16
CA ARG A 352 25.71 4.50 52.34
C ARG A 352 26.42 3.19 51.97
N GLN A 353 25.99 2.55 50.88
CA GLN A 353 26.59 1.32 50.34
C GLN A 353 27.99 1.58 49.77
N LEU A 354 28.11 2.61 48.93
CA LEU A 354 29.34 2.94 48.20
C LEU A 354 30.46 3.44 49.13
N LYS A 355 30.14 4.23 50.16
CA LYS A 355 31.13 4.76 51.12
C LYS A 355 31.94 3.66 51.82
N LYS A 356 31.37 2.45 51.93
CA LYS A 356 31.98 1.31 52.63
C LYS A 356 32.62 0.29 51.69
N ASN A 357 32.54 0.50 50.36
CA ASN A 357 32.95 -0.50 49.37
C ASN A 357 33.64 0.15 48.16
N PRO A 358 34.99 0.19 48.14
CA PRO A 358 35.77 0.77 47.03
C PRO A 358 35.49 0.11 45.67
N VAL A 359 35.13 -1.18 45.66
CA VAL A 359 34.80 -1.91 44.41
C VAL A 359 33.51 -1.37 43.80
N LEU A 360 32.46 -1.19 44.61
CA LEU A 360 31.21 -0.61 44.13
C LEU A 360 31.39 0.84 43.67
N GLN A 361 32.31 1.59 44.29
CA GLN A 361 32.63 2.95 43.88
C GLN A 361 33.35 2.98 42.51
N ALA A 362 34.27 2.05 42.26
CA ALA A 362 34.88 1.89 40.95
C ALA A 362 33.85 1.50 39.88
N GLN A 363 32.92 0.60 40.22
CA GLN A 363 31.82 0.22 39.33
C GLN A 363 30.88 1.39 39.01
N LEU A 364 30.52 2.23 39.99
CA LEU A 364 29.76 3.46 39.73
C LEU A 364 30.51 4.34 38.71
N ASN A 365 31.80 4.57 38.92
CA ASN A 365 32.59 5.41 38.03
C ASN A 365 32.66 4.85 36.60
N GLU A 366 32.87 3.53 36.44
CA GLU A 366 32.86 2.83 35.15
C GLU A 366 31.53 3.07 34.42
N ARG A 367 30.40 2.87 35.10
CA ARG A 367 29.06 3.02 34.49
C ARG A 367 28.70 4.45 34.13
N VAL A 368 29.05 5.42 34.98
CA VAL A 368 28.82 6.85 34.65
C VAL A 368 29.65 7.24 33.43
N LYS A 369 30.93 6.86 33.37
CA LYS A 369 31.76 7.13 32.19
C LYS A 369 31.18 6.47 30.94
N LYS A 370 30.66 5.25 31.06
CA LYS A 370 29.99 4.53 29.97
C LYS A 370 28.74 5.27 29.47
N VAL A 371 27.86 5.74 30.36
CA VAL A 371 26.68 6.54 30.00
C VAL A 371 27.09 7.85 29.31
N LEU A 372 28.08 8.55 29.84
CA LEU A 372 28.64 9.75 29.21
C LEU A 372 29.18 9.43 27.81
N ALA A 373 29.86 8.30 27.66
CA ALA A 373 30.41 7.91 26.36
C ALA A 373 29.30 7.67 25.32
N PHE A 374 28.17 7.09 25.72
CA PHE A 374 26.98 6.96 24.87
C PHE A 374 26.32 8.31 24.54
N LYS A 375 26.34 9.28 25.47
CA LYS A 375 25.90 10.66 25.18
C LYS A 375 26.78 11.30 24.11
N TYR A 376 28.09 11.09 24.18
CA TYR A 376 29.01 11.56 23.17
C TYR A 376 28.70 10.93 21.81
N ASP A 377 28.51 9.61 21.77
CA ASP A 377 28.22 8.85 20.55
C ASP A 377 26.86 9.25 19.93
N ALA A 378 25.91 9.70 20.75
CA ALA A 378 24.62 10.26 20.31
C ALA A 378 24.72 11.70 19.76
N GLY A 379 25.88 12.36 19.79
CA GLY A 379 26.07 13.72 19.29
C GLY A 379 25.68 14.84 20.26
N LEU A 380 25.34 14.52 21.50
CA LEU A 380 24.93 15.51 22.52
C LEU A 380 25.98 16.57 22.94
N PRO A 381 27.30 16.38 22.77
CA PRO A 381 28.28 17.45 23.04
C PRO A 381 28.12 18.66 22.12
N THR A 382 27.50 18.49 20.95
CA THR A 382 27.17 19.58 20.03
C THR A 382 25.72 20.01 20.23
N PRO A 383 25.40 21.32 20.14
CA PRO A 383 24.02 21.77 20.17
C PRO A 383 23.20 21.05 19.11
N GLU A 384 22.03 20.53 19.49
CA GLU A 384 21.12 19.93 18.53
C GLU A 384 20.70 20.98 17.49
N PRO A 385 20.60 20.59 16.20
CA PRO A 385 20.00 21.45 15.19
C PRO A 385 18.60 21.87 15.63
N GLN A 386 18.19 23.09 15.26
CA GLN A 386 16.82 23.49 15.50
C GLN A 386 15.87 22.56 14.73
N ALA A 387 14.84 22.10 15.43
CA ALA A 387 13.76 21.33 14.83
C ALA A 387 13.17 22.05 13.60
N PRO A 388 12.71 21.29 12.59
CA PRO A 388 12.00 21.88 11.47
C PRO A 388 10.75 22.63 11.98
N GLU A 389 10.46 23.80 11.39
CA GLU A 389 9.24 24.57 11.72
C GLU A 389 7.95 23.76 11.47
N ASN A 390 8.01 22.78 10.56
CA ASN A 390 6.91 21.92 10.14
C ASN A 390 7.11 20.46 10.59
N LEU A 391 7.40 20.24 11.88
CA LEU A 391 7.70 18.91 12.43
C LEU A 391 6.61 17.87 12.14
N TYR A 392 5.34 18.26 12.17
CA TYR A 392 4.24 17.33 11.89
C TYR A 392 4.34 16.75 10.47
N GLU A 393 4.61 17.59 9.48
CA GLU A 393 4.75 17.22 8.07
C GLU A 393 6.01 16.39 7.85
N THR A 394 7.13 16.74 8.50
CA THR A 394 8.38 15.99 8.35
C THR A 394 8.33 14.62 9.02
N LEU A 395 7.51 14.45 10.07
CA LEU A 395 7.27 13.13 10.66
C LEU A 395 6.30 12.28 9.84
N ASN A 396 5.38 12.90 9.09
CA ASN A 396 4.33 12.22 8.34
C ASN A 396 4.51 12.35 6.81
N THR A 397 5.73 12.13 6.33
CA THR A 397 6.07 12.27 4.90
C THR A 397 5.28 11.32 4.00
N ILE A 398 5.17 11.67 2.72
CA ILE A 398 4.50 10.82 1.75
C ILE A 398 5.29 9.52 1.52
N GLU A 399 6.61 9.56 1.64
CA GLU A 399 7.50 8.40 1.56
C GLU A 399 7.23 7.41 2.70
N ALA A 400 7.02 7.90 3.94
CA ALA A 400 6.64 7.06 5.07
C ALA A 400 5.30 6.36 4.81
N ARG A 401 4.35 7.05 4.18
CA ARG A 401 3.04 6.49 3.81
C ARG A 401 3.16 5.43 2.70
N VAL A 402 4.04 5.64 1.72
CA VAL A 402 4.37 4.63 0.70
C VAL A 402 4.99 3.39 1.35
N LEU A 403 6.01 3.57 2.20
CA LEU A 403 6.65 2.47 2.91
C LEU A 403 5.65 1.68 3.77
N ARG A 404 4.80 2.38 4.53
CA ARG A 404 3.72 1.74 5.30
C ARG A 404 2.83 0.89 4.41
N ARG A 405 2.46 1.38 3.23
CA ARG A 405 1.67 0.61 2.27
C ARG A 405 2.40 -0.65 1.81
N ASP A 406 3.66 -0.56 1.44
CA ASP A 406 4.41 -1.73 0.98
C ASP A 406 4.54 -2.78 2.09
N LEU A 407 4.76 -2.34 3.34
CA LEU A 407 4.77 -3.24 4.50
C LEU A 407 3.41 -3.94 4.69
N TYR A 408 2.29 -3.23 4.48
CA TYR A 408 0.95 -3.81 4.54
C TYR A 408 0.73 -4.84 3.42
N GLU A 409 0.94 -4.43 2.17
CA GLU A 409 0.73 -5.26 0.98
C GLU A 409 1.55 -6.57 1.05
N LYS A 410 2.82 -6.49 1.46
CA LYS A 410 3.73 -7.65 1.49
C LYS A 410 3.57 -8.56 2.71
N SER A 411 2.80 -8.17 3.73
CA SER A 411 2.59 -8.99 4.92
C SER A 411 1.38 -9.92 4.81
N VAL A 412 0.45 -9.65 3.89
CA VAL A 412 -0.75 -10.48 3.73
C VAL A 412 -0.37 -11.91 3.39
N SER A 413 -0.91 -12.86 4.16
CA SER A 413 -0.56 -14.28 4.05
C SER A 413 -1.76 -15.09 3.60
N ILE A 414 -1.65 -15.77 2.45
CA ILE A 414 -2.65 -16.75 2.00
C ILE A 414 -2.39 -18.05 2.75
N VAL A 415 -2.88 -18.16 3.98
CA VAL A 415 -2.51 -19.22 4.95
C VAL A 415 -2.60 -20.61 4.31
N TYR A 416 -3.74 -20.90 3.68
CA TYR A 416 -3.89 -22.00 2.74
C TYR A 416 -5.04 -21.69 1.77
N ASP A 417 -5.02 -22.36 0.63
CA ASP A 417 -5.99 -22.22 -0.45
C ASP A 417 -6.08 -23.55 -1.18
N ASP A 418 -6.79 -24.50 -0.58
CA ASP A 418 -6.86 -25.88 -1.08
C ASP A 418 -7.67 -25.97 -2.38
N GLU A 419 -8.50 -24.97 -2.66
CA GLU A 419 -9.30 -24.86 -3.89
C GLU A 419 -8.59 -24.11 -5.03
N GLN A 420 -7.39 -23.55 -4.80
CA GLN A 420 -6.66 -22.72 -5.75
C GLN A 420 -7.51 -21.54 -6.26
N LEU A 421 -8.31 -20.96 -5.36
CA LEU A 421 -9.24 -19.90 -5.67
C LEU A 421 -8.57 -18.52 -5.70
N VAL A 422 -7.49 -18.30 -4.96
CA VAL A 422 -6.80 -17.01 -4.85
C VAL A 422 -5.47 -17.03 -5.63
N PRO A 423 -5.28 -16.15 -6.63
CA PRO A 423 -6.20 -15.09 -7.08
C PRO A 423 -7.38 -15.62 -7.92
N ILE A 424 -8.54 -15.02 -7.74
CA ILE A 424 -9.79 -15.34 -8.45
C ILE A 424 -9.64 -14.93 -9.91
N LYS A 425 -9.50 -15.94 -10.76
CA LYS A 425 -9.25 -15.76 -12.19
C LYS A 425 -10.54 -15.70 -13.00
N ILE A 426 -11.43 -16.67 -12.81
CA ILE A 426 -12.68 -16.86 -13.57
C ILE A 426 -13.76 -15.98 -12.94
N LEU A 427 -14.31 -15.05 -13.71
CA LEU A 427 -15.39 -14.15 -13.29
C LEU A 427 -16.70 -14.43 -14.00
N GLU A 428 -16.59 -14.88 -15.26
CA GLU A 428 -17.71 -15.19 -16.12
C GLU A 428 -18.59 -16.28 -15.53
N ASN A 429 -19.91 -16.07 -15.60
CA ASN A 429 -20.92 -16.98 -15.04
C ASN A 429 -20.71 -17.34 -13.56
N THR A 430 -19.97 -16.52 -12.80
CA THR A 430 -19.72 -16.74 -11.37
C THR A 430 -20.48 -15.71 -10.55
N THR A 431 -21.29 -16.16 -9.60
CA THR A 431 -22.03 -15.30 -8.68
C THR A 431 -21.24 -15.11 -7.38
N PHE A 432 -21.14 -13.85 -6.92
CA PHE A 432 -20.35 -13.48 -5.75
C PHE A 432 -21.20 -12.81 -4.67
N ALA A 433 -20.95 -13.18 -3.42
CA ALA A 433 -21.44 -12.43 -2.26
C ALA A 433 -20.29 -12.09 -1.31
N SER A 434 -20.43 -10.98 -0.59
CA SER A 434 -19.51 -10.61 0.49
C SER A 434 -20.23 -10.63 1.83
N LEU A 435 -19.61 -11.19 2.85
CA LEU A 435 -20.13 -11.19 4.22
C LEU A 435 -19.19 -10.41 5.13
N SER A 436 -19.63 -9.27 5.65
CA SER A 436 -18.88 -8.49 6.64
C SER A 436 -19.27 -8.89 8.06
N ILE A 437 -18.33 -9.41 8.84
CA ILE A 437 -18.53 -9.86 10.23
C ILE A 437 -17.93 -8.83 11.18
N GLY A 438 -18.78 -8.26 12.04
CA GLY A 438 -18.39 -7.20 13.00
C GLY A 438 -18.33 -5.79 12.39
N GLU A 439 -18.81 -5.62 11.16
CA GLU A 439 -18.84 -4.34 10.44
C GLU A 439 -20.10 -4.28 9.57
N ARG A 440 -20.51 -3.07 9.15
CA ARG A 440 -21.61 -2.86 8.22
C ARG A 440 -21.36 -3.53 6.85
N LYS A 441 -22.43 -3.93 6.15
CA LYS A 441 -22.36 -4.62 4.84
C LYS A 441 -21.57 -3.84 3.78
N GLU A 442 -21.75 -2.53 3.73
CA GLU A 442 -21.12 -1.61 2.78
C GLU A 442 -19.99 -0.86 3.46
N ASN A 443 -18.75 -1.29 3.23
CA ASN A 443 -17.56 -0.73 3.83
C ASN A 443 -16.42 -0.72 2.79
N GLU A 444 -15.23 -0.24 3.18
CA GLU A 444 -14.12 -0.14 2.24
C GLU A 444 -13.73 -1.47 1.59
N PHE A 445 -13.85 -2.59 2.31
CA PHE A 445 -13.53 -3.91 1.81
C PHE A 445 -14.55 -4.37 0.76
N SER A 446 -15.85 -4.32 1.08
CA SER A 446 -16.91 -4.72 0.13
C SER A 446 -16.96 -3.81 -1.10
N ASN A 447 -16.75 -2.50 -0.93
CA ASN A 447 -16.68 -1.57 -2.07
C ASN A 447 -15.51 -1.89 -3.01
N TYR A 448 -14.36 -2.34 -2.47
CA TYR A 448 -13.21 -2.73 -3.29
C TYR A 448 -13.40 -4.08 -3.98
N LEU A 449 -14.13 -5.02 -3.38
CA LEU A 449 -14.54 -6.26 -4.06
C LEU A 449 -15.38 -5.93 -5.31
N SER A 450 -16.35 -5.02 -5.17
CA SER A 450 -17.25 -4.59 -6.25
C SER A 450 -16.58 -3.90 -7.43
N ARG A 451 -15.31 -3.50 -7.28
CA ARG A 451 -14.50 -2.97 -8.39
C ARG A 451 -14.02 -4.06 -9.36
N TYR A 452 -13.98 -5.32 -8.92
CA TYR A 452 -13.47 -6.45 -9.72
C TYR A 452 -14.58 -7.32 -10.32
N ALA A 453 -15.67 -7.53 -9.57
CA ALA A 453 -16.85 -8.29 -10.02
C ALA A 453 -18.11 -7.71 -9.35
N PRO A 454 -19.32 -7.98 -9.87
CA PRO A 454 -20.57 -7.67 -9.16
C PRO A 454 -20.67 -8.49 -7.86
N PHE A 455 -20.97 -7.84 -6.74
CA PHE A 455 -21.17 -8.49 -5.44
C PHE A 455 -22.50 -8.06 -4.81
N ASP A 456 -23.18 -9.03 -4.20
CA ASP A 456 -24.23 -8.75 -3.22
C ASP A 456 -23.61 -8.70 -1.81
N HIS A 457 -23.95 -7.66 -1.04
CA HIS A 457 -23.29 -7.36 0.23
C HIS A 457 -24.18 -7.69 1.44
N TYR A 458 -23.66 -8.55 2.32
CA TYR A 458 -24.29 -9.01 3.56
C TYR A 458 -23.45 -8.63 4.77
N GLN A 459 -24.07 -8.64 5.95
CA GLN A 459 -23.42 -8.39 7.23
C GLN A 459 -23.86 -9.39 8.30
N PHE A 460 -23.01 -9.57 9.30
CA PHE A 460 -23.33 -10.26 10.55
C PHE A 460 -22.70 -9.46 11.69
N HIS A 461 -23.53 -8.84 12.53
CA HIS A 461 -23.05 -7.85 13.51
C HIS A 461 -23.63 -7.99 14.91
N GLN A 462 -24.58 -8.90 15.14
CA GLN A 462 -25.11 -9.17 16.49
C GLN A 462 -24.80 -10.61 16.94
N PRO A 463 -24.33 -10.83 18.18
CA PRO A 463 -23.95 -12.17 18.66
C PRO A 463 -25.07 -13.21 18.64
N ASP A 464 -26.31 -12.77 18.85
CA ASP A 464 -27.48 -13.63 18.98
C ASP A 464 -28.37 -13.68 17.73
N GLU A 465 -28.00 -12.97 16.65
CA GLU A 465 -28.76 -12.93 15.39
C GLU A 465 -29.03 -14.34 14.84
N ASP A 466 -30.26 -14.56 14.37
CA ASP A 466 -30.63 -15.80 13.70
C ASP A 466 -29.98 -15.84 12.32
N THR A 467 -29.00 -16.73 12.18
CA THR A 467 -28.21 -16.87 10.95
C THR A 467 -28.90 -17.73 9.90
N THR A 468 -30.08 -18.30 10.17
CA THR A 468 -30.75 -19.26 9.28
C THR A 468 -31.07 -18.63 7.93
N GLN A 469 -31.72 -17.47 7.92
CA GLN A 469 -32.06 -16.77 6.67
C GLN A 469 -30.81 -16.32 5.92
N LEU A 470 -29.83 -15.76 6.65
CA LEU A 470 -28.56 -15.32 6.06
C LEU A 470 -27.83 -16.48 5.37
N LEU A 471 -27.78 -17.65 6.01
CA LEU A 471 -27.18 -18.86 5.47
C LEU A 471 -27.91 -19.31 4.19
N GLU A 472 -29.25 -19.35 4.17
CA GLU A 472 -30.02 -19.73 2.99
C GLU A 472 -29.85 -18.77 1.81
N GLU A 473 -29.67 -17.47 2.07
CA GLU A 473 -29.32 -16.51 1.03
C GLU A 473 -27.90 -16.72 0.49
N LEU A 474 -26.91 -16.90 1.37
CA LEU A 474 -25.51 -17.04 0.97
C LEU A 474 -25.21 -18.36 0.23
N LYS A 475 -25.97 -19.43 0.48
CA LYS A 475 -25.86 -20.71 -0.25
C LYS A 475 -26.13 -20.60 -1.75
N LYS A 476 -26.79 -19.53 -2.21
CA LYS A 476 -27.17 -19.33 -3.62
C LYS A 476 -26.00 -18.87 -4.49
N TYR A 477 -24.90 -18.44 -3.89
CA TYR A 477 -23.74 -17.88 -4.59
C TYR A 477 -22.66 -18.95 -4.81
N ASP A 478 -21.90 -18.81 -5.90
CA ASP A 478 -20.79 -19.71 -6.23
C ASP A 478 -19.54 -19.47 -5.38
N VAL A 479 -19.35 -18.22 -4.93
CA VAL A 479 -18.24 -17.79 -4.07
C VAL A 479 -18.74 -16.78 -3.04
N VAL A 480 -18.46 -17.03 -1.76
CA VAL A 480 -18.69 -16.08 -0.67
C VAL A 480 -17.36 -15.62 -0.08
N VAL A 481 -17.11 -14.31 -0.11
CA VAL A 481 -15.93 -13.70 0.51
C VAL A 481 -16.32 -13.12 1.88
N ALA A 482 -15.89 -13.77 2.95
CA ALA A 482 -16.20 -13.37 4.32
C ALA A 482 -15.03 -12.60 4.97
N ALA A 483 -15.26 -11.37 5.43
CA ALA A 483 -14.28 -10.57 6.15
C ALA A 483 -14.62 -10.48 7.64
N VAL A 484 -13.61 -10.71 8.50
CA VAL A 484 -13.75 -10.75 9.96
C VAL A 484 -12.98 -9.60 10.59
N PHE A 485 -13.68 -8.59 11.13
CA PHE A 485 -13.13 -7.30 11.63
C PHE A 485 -13.04 -7.20 13.16
N LEU A 486 -12.66 -8.27 13.86
CA LEU A 486 -12.78 -8.33 15.32
C LEU A 486 -11.73 -7.48 16.06
N THR A 487 -12.14 -6.34 16.62
CA THR A 487 -11.35 -5.51 17.54
C THR A 487 -11.88 -5.67 18.99
N SER A 488 -11.45 -6.72 19.69
CA SER A 488 -11.51 -6.88 21.16
C SER A 488 -12.86 -6.77 21.92
N SER A 489 -13.99 -6.41 21.30
CA SER A 489 -15.28 -6.31 21.98
C SER A 489 -16.39 -7.03 21.22
N GLY A 490 -16.85 -8.15 21.80
CA GLY A 490 -18.03 -8.88 21.35
C GLY A 490 -17.69 -10.14 20.56
N ILE A 491 -17.61 -11.27 21.26
CA ILE A 491 -17.63 -12.59 20.64
C ILE A 491 -18.96 -12.73 19.92
N LEU A 492 -18.96 -12.57 18.60
CA LEU A 492 -19.98 -13.09 17.71
C LEU A 492 -19.86 -14.64 17.73
N SER A 493 -20.20 -15.30 18.84
CA SER A 493 -19.87 -16.73 19.10
C SER A 493 -20.33 -17.68 17.99
N LYS A 494 -21.34 -17.27 17.22
CA LYS A 494 -21.95 -18.05 16.14
C LYS A 494 -21.26 -17.92 14.77
N TYR A 495 -20.43 -16.90 14.50
CA TYR A 495 -19.86 -16.74 13.15
C TYR A 495 -18.97 -17.92 12.72
N PRO A 496 -18.16 -18.58 13.59
CA PRO A 496 -17.36 -19.72 13.15
C PRO A 496 -18.25 -20.86 12.65
N ALA A 497 -19.33 -21.17 13.38
CA ALA A 497 -20.29 -22.19 12.99
C ALA A 497 -21.04 -21.82 11.70
N LEU A 498 -21.39 -20.54 11.52
CA LEU A 498 -22.00 -20.06 10.27
C LEU A 498 -21.07 -20.26 9.07
N LEU A 499 -19.79 -19.86 9.18
CA LEU A 499 -18.82 -20.01 8.10
C LEU A 499 -18.50 -21.48 7.83
N ASP A 500 -18.37 -22.29 8.88
CA ASP A 500 -18.13 -23.73 8.74
C ASP A 500 -19.31 -24.45 8.07
N GLU A 501 -20.55 -24.07 8.39
CA GLU A 501 -21.73 -24.61 7.73
C GLU A 501 -21.83 -24.13 6.28
N LEU A 502 -21.62 -22.84 6.01
CA LEU A 502 -21.65 -22.27 4.66
C LEU A 502 -20.63 -22.94 3.73
N ALA A 503 -19.42 -23.19 4.23
CA ALA A 503 -18.33 -23.84 3.48
C ALA A 503 -18.62 -25.28 3.05
N LYS A 504 -19.70 -25.92 3.56
CA LYS A 504 -20.16 -27.23 3.10
C LYS A 504 -20.98 -27.16 1.81
N HIS A 505 -21.54 -25.99 1.49
CA HIS A 505 -22.49 -25.81 0.39
C HIS A 505 -21.94 -24.93 -0.74
N THR A 506 -21.03 -24.00 -0.43
CA THR A 506 -20.39 -23.11 -1.40
C THR A 506 -18.92 -22.86 -1.06
N ARG A 507 -18.18 -22.26 -2.00
CA ARG A 507 -16.78 -21.88 -1.80
C ARG A 507 -16.71 -20.62 -0.94
N VAL A 508 -15.99 -20.71 0.18
CA VAL A 508 -15.88 -19.60 1.15
C VAL A 508 -14.42 -19.19 1.29
N VAL A 509 -14.15 -17.91 1.03
CA VAL A 509 -12.86 -17.26 1.31
C VAL A 509 -12.97 -16.48 2.61
N VAL A 510 -12.25 -16.90 3.65
CA VAL A 510 -12.23 -16.18 4.94
C VAL A 510 -11.04 -15.23 4.98
N CYS A 511 -11.30 -13.94 5.15
CA CYS A 511 -10.31 -12.88 5.33
C CYS A 511 -10.30 -12.42 6.78
N ASN A 512 -9.30 -12.84 7.55
CA ASN A 512 -9.17 -12.47 8.96
C ASN A 512 -8.37 -11.17 9.13
N PHE A 513 -9.04 -10.07 9.51
CA PHE A 513 -8.43 -8.79 9.84
C PHE A 513 -8.04 -8.69 11.34
N GLY A 514 -8.30 -9.73 12.12
CA GLY A 514 -7.88 -9.82 13.51
C GLY A 514 -6.57 -10.60 13.71
N PRO A 515 -6.22 -10.89 14.97
CA PRO A 515 -5.03 -11.66 15.31
C PRO A 515 -5.02 -13.07 14.69
N PRO A 516 -3.85 -13.61 14.31
CA PRO A 516 -3.73 -14.98 13.78
C PRO A 516 -4.27 -16.08 14.71
N SER A 517 -4.32 -15.87 16.02
CA SER A 517 -4.85 -16.86 16.98
C SER A 517 -6.31 -17.26 16.68
N LYS A 518 -7.08 -16.37 16.05
CA LYS A 518 -8.48 -16.62 15.65
C LYS A 518 -8.62 -17.60 14.49
N LEU A 519 -7.54 -17.88 13.76
CA LEU A 519 -7.57 -18.87 12.69
C LEU A 519 -7.91 -20.28 13.18
N SER A 520 -7.65 -20.58 14.45
CA SER A 520 -8.03 -21.85 15.10
C SER A 520 -9.55 -22.10 15.16
N LEU A 521 -10.36 -21.05 14.98
CA LEU A 521 -11.82 -21.15 15.04
C LEU A 521 -12.44 -21.66 13.74
N PHE A 522 -11.69 -21.67 12.63
CA PHE A 522 -12.18 -22.10 11.33
C PHE A 522 -11.74 -23.53 11.05
N THR A 523 -12.69 -24.42 10.74
CA THR A 523 -12.37 -25.84 10.51
C THR A 523 -12.76 -26.34 9.13
N ALA A 524 -13.84 -25.79 8.54
CA ALA A 524 -14.32 -26.22 7.23
C ALA A 524 -13.85 -25.36 6.04
N PRO A 525 -13.71 -24.01 6.15
CA PRO A 525 -13.24 -23.19 5.04
C PRO A 525 -11.89 -23.66 4.48
N LYS A 526 -11.83 -23.78 3.15
CA LYS A 526 -10.67 -24.29 2.40
C LYS A 526 -9.73 -23.20 1.91
N THR A 527 -10.13 -21.94 2.02
CA THR A 527 -9.32 -20.77 1.63
C THR A 527 -9.37 -19.73 2.74
N ILE A 528 -8.19 -19.45 3.32
CA ILE A 528 -8.03 -18.51 4.43
C ILE A 528 -6.92 -17.51 4.11
N VAL A 529 -7.23 -16.23 4.28
CA VAL A 529 -6.32 -15.10 4.14
C VAL A 529 -6.16 -14.42 5.49
N GLN A 530 -4.92 -14.28 5.94
CA GLN A 530 -4.57 -13.55 7.16
C GLN A 530 -4.12 -12.13 6.80
N ALA A 531 -4.92 -11.15 7.20
CA ALA A 531 -4.70 -9.73 6.97
C ALA A 531 -4.11 -8.99 8.19
N PHE A 532 -4.12 -9.63 9.38
CA PHE A 532 -3.55 -9.17 10.67
C PHE A 532 -4.24 -7.99 11.35
N VAL A 533 -4.61 -6.95 10.60
CA VAL A 533 -5.08 -5.70 11.19
C VAL A 533 -6.31 -5.16 10.47
N ASP A 534 -7.26 -4.68 11.27
CA ASP A 534 -8.41 -3.93 10.80
C ASP A 534 -8.04 -2.46 10.59
N ASP A 535 -7.51 -2.16 9.40
CA ASP A 535 -7.11 -0.82 8.99
C ASP A 535 -7.64 -0.52 7.58
N ALA A 536 -7.98 0.74 7.30
CA ALA A 536 -8.50 1.20 6.02
C ALA A 536 -7.63 0.76 4.82
N LEU A 537 -6.31 0.86 4.95
CA LEU A 537 -5.39 0.42 3.89
C LEU A 537 -5.47 -1.09 3.68
N MET A 538 -5.56 -1.86 4.76
CA MET A 538 -5.67 -3.32 4.69
C MET A 538 -7.01 -3.76 4.09
N ARG A 539 -8.12 -3.11 4.48
CA ARG A 539 -9.46 -3.33 3.90
C ARG A 539 -9.48 -3.14 2.39
N ARG A 540 -8.67 -2.21 1.87
CA ARG A 540 -8.49 -1.99 0.42
C ARG A 540 -7.51 -2.98 -0.20
N THR A 541 -6.50 -3.43 0.54
CA THR A 541 -5.41 -4.29 0.03
C THR A 541 -5.89 -5.71 -0.24
N VAL A 542 -6.62 -6.32 0.70
CA VAL A 542 -7.03 -7.73 0.59
C VAL A 542 -7.88 -8.01 -0.66
N PRO A 543 -8.92 -7.22 -1.01
CA PRO A 543 -9.66 -7.43 -2.26
C PRO A 543 -8.79 -7.40 -3.51
N GLN A 544 -7.77 -6.52 -3.53
CA GLN A 544 -6.85 -6.44 -4.67
C GLN A 544 -5.98 -7.69 -4.80
N ILE A 545 -5.59 -8.31 -3.68
CA ILE A 545 -4.89 -9.59 -3.67
C ILE A 545 -5.82 -10.72 -4.13
N LEU A 546 -7.05 -10.75 -3.60
CA LEU A 546 -8.04 -11.78 -3.93
C LEU A 546 -8.31 -11.87 -5.43
N PHE A 547 -8.31 -10.75 -6.15
CA PHE A 547 -8.53 -10.71 -7.59
C PHE A 547 -7.23 -10.60 -8.42
N GLY A 548 -6.05 -10.68 -7.79
CA GLY A 548 -4.77 -10.61 -8.49
C GLY A 548 -4.44 -9.25 -9.09
N GLY A 549 -4.99 -8.16 -8.55
CA GLY A 549 -4.47 -6.81 -8.77
C GLY A 549 -3.12 -6.61 -8.06
N LEU A 550 -2.97 -7.17 -6.86
CA LEU A 550 -1.72 -7.24 -6.12
C LEU A 550 -1.28 -8.70 -5.96
N GLU A 551 0.03 -8.92 -5.81
CA GLU A 551 0.56 -10.21 -5.37
C GLU A 551 0.55 -10.33 -3.84
N ALA A 552 0.54 -11.56 -3.33
CA ALA A 552 0.75 -11.85 -1.91
C ALA A 552 1.75 -12.99 -1.75
N ASN A 553 2.73 -12.79 -0.87
CA ASN A 553 3.75 -13.78 -0.56
C ASN A 553 4.09 -13.85 0.94
N GLY A 554 3.30 -13.19 1.80
CA GLY A 554 3.48 -13.23 3.25
C GLY A 554 3.39 -14.66 3.80
N LYS A 555 4.18 -14.92 4.84
CA LYS A 555 4.22 -16.21 5.55
C LYS A 555 3.83 -16.03 6.99
N LEU A 556 2.99 -16.91 7.51
CA LEU A 556 2.53 -16.82 8.88
C LEU A 556 3.72 -17.00 9.85
N PRO A 557 3.96 -16.05 10.78
CA PRO A 557 5.10 -16.10 11.69
C PRO A 557 4.89 -16.99 12.93
N LEU A 558 3.76 -17.71 13.00
CA LEU A 558 3.32 -18.49 14.15
C LEU A 558 2.69 -19.81 13.72
N SER A 559 2.79 -20.81 14.58
CA SER A 559 1.95 -22.01 14.54
C SER A 559 0.65 -21.78 15.29
N ILE A 560 -0.47 -22.18 14.68
CA ILE A 560 -1.82 -22.04 15.25
C ILE A 560 -2.36 -23.40 15.66
N ASN A 561 -2.21 -24.41 14.81
CA ASN A 561 -2.63 -25.80 15.06
C ASN A 561 -1.83 -26.76 14.15
N GLU A 562 -2.14 -28.05 14.18
CA GLU A 562 -1.44 -29.06 13.36
C GLU A 562 -1.50 -28.82 11.84
N LYS A 563 -2.56 -28.14 11.34
CA LYS A 563 -2.73 -27.81 9.92
C LYS A 563 -2.02 -26.51 9.54
N ILE A 564 -1.96 -25.55 10.45
CA ILE A 564 -1.46 -24.20 10.23
C ILE A 564 -0.21 -23.98 11.10
N GLY A 565 0.96 -24.28 10.55
CA GLY A 565 2.25 -24.07 11.21
C GLY A 565 2.91 -22.74 10.82
N GLU A 566 3.97 -22.38 11.55
CA GLU A 566 4.88 -21.30 11.14
C GLU A 566 5.40 -21.51 9.71
N GLY A 567 5.52 -20.43 8.95
CA GLY A 567 5.90 -20.46 7.54
C GLY A 567 4.73 -20.80 6.59
N SER A 568 3.52 -21.06 7.09
CA SER A 568 2.33 -21.28 6.24
C SER A 568 2.00 -20.02 5.44
N GLY A 569 1.78 -20.19 4.14
CA GLY A 569 1.44 -19.07 3.24
C GLY A 569 1.70 -19.45 1.79
N LYS A 570 0.68 -19.49 0.96
CA LYS A 570 0.82 -19.69 -0.49
C LYS A 570 1.15 -18.37 -1.17
N ILE A 571 1.89 -18.46 -2.27
CA ILE A 571 2.13 -17.30 -3.14
C ILE A 571 0.90 -17.16 -4.04
N ALA A 572 0.25 -16.00 -3.96
CA ALA A 572 -0.77 -15.58 -4.92
C ALA A 572 -0.12 -14.57 -5.87
N PRO A 573 0.13 -14.91 -7.14
CA PRO A 573 0.75 -13.99 -8.10
C PRO A 573 -0.23 -12.87 -8.49
N SER A 574 0.29 -11.74 -8.95
CA SER A 574 -0.54 -10.78 -9.68
C SER A 574 -1.02 -11.40 -11.00
N LEU A 575 -2.29 -11.18 -11.32
CA LEU A 575 -2.91 -11.53 -12.61
C LEU A 575 -2.82 -10.38 -13.62
N GLY A 576 -2.13 -9.27 -13.29
CA GLY A 576 -2.08 -8.07 -14.12
C GLY A 576 -3.43 -7.36 -14.22
N ARG A 577 -4.28 -7.46 -13.18
CA ARG A 577 -5.46 -6.59 -13.04
C ARG A 577 -5.03 -5.22 -12.52
N LEU A 578 -5.85 -4.19 -12.78
CA LEU A 578 -5.66 -2.89 -12.17
C LEU A 578 -5.69 -3.00 -10.64
N SER A 579 -4.66 -2.48 -10.00
CA SER A 579 -4.60 -2.24 -8.55
C SER A 579 -4.87 -0.76 -8.25
N TYR A 580 -4.86 -0.34 -6.98
CA TYR A 580 -5.19 1.02 -6.56
C TYR A 580 -4.20 1.53 -5.53
N ALA A 581 -3.59 2.67 -5.82
CA ALA A 581 -2.56 3.26 -4.97
C ALA A 581 -2.64 4.78 -4.91
N ILE A 582 -1.85 5.37 -4.01
CA ILE A 582 -1.57 6.80 -4.05
C ILE A 582 -0.60 7.10 -5.21
N PRO A 583 -0.63 8.31 -5.81
CA PRO A 583 0.24 8.69 -6.93
C PRO A 583 1.73 8.42 -6.69
N GLU A 584 2.23 8.68 -5.48
CA GLU A 584 3.64 8.58 -5.15
C GLU A 584 4.15 7.13 -5.17
N ALA A 585 3.26 6.15 -4.98
CA ALA A 585 3.61 4.74 -5.06
C ALA A 585 4.07 4.30 -6.46
N VAL A 586 3.84 5.11 -7.50
CA VAL A 586 4.26 4.87 -8.89
C VAL A 586 5.03 6.05 -9.50
N GLY A 587 5.59 6.90 -8.63
CA GLY A 587 6.43 8.03 -9.02
C GLY A 587 5.66 9.21 -9.63
N VAL A 588 4.49 9.54 -9.08
CA VAL A 588 3.65 10.66 -9.53
C VAL A 588 3.34 11.60 -8.37
N SER A 589 3.43 12.90 -8.61
CA SER A 589 3.11 13.94 -7.62
C SER A 589 1.59 14.11 -7.47
N SER A 590 1.03 13.76 -6.31
CA SER A 590 -0.39 14.02 -6.01
C SER A 590 -0.70 15.52 -6.00
N GLN A 591 0.23 16.35 -5.51
CA GLN A 591 0.09 17.81 -5.50
C GLN A 591 -0.06 18.37 -6.92
N SER A 592 0.72 17.87 -7.88
CA SER A 592 0.63 18.31 -9.28
C SER A 592 -0.69 17.89 -9.92
N LEU A 593 -1.20 16.69 -9.60
CA LEU A 593 -2.49 16.18 -10.07
C LEU A 593 -3.69 16.99 -9.56
N GLU A 594 -3.59 17.68 -8.43
CA GLU A 594 -4.69 18.52 -7.93
C GLU A 594 -5.08 19.65 -8.90
N ARG A 595 -4.18 20.05 -9.80
CA ARG A 595 -4.48 21.03 -10.86
C ARG A 595 -5.58 20.58 -11.82
N ILE A 596 -5.81 19.27 -11.96
CA ILE A 596 -6.91 18.70 -12.76
C ILE A 596 -8.26 19.23 -12.25
N SER A 597 -8.43 19.32 -10.94
CA SER A 597 -9.68 19.79 -10.33
C SER A 597 -10.04 21.21 -10.78
N ALA A 598 -9.05 22.09 -10.97
CA ALA A 598 -9.28 23.44 -11.46
C ALA A 598 -9.73 23.46 -12.93
N ILE A 599 -9.11 22.65 -13.79
CA ILE A 599 -9.48 22.53 -15.22
C ILE A 599 -10.90 21.97 -15.36
N VAL A 600 -11.25 20.99 -14.53
CA VAL A 600 -12.60 20.40 -14.53
C VAL A 600 -13.65 21.39 -14.03
N ARG A 601 -13.36 22.14 -12.96
CA ARG A 601 -14.27 23.19 -12.47
C ARG A 601 -14.52 24.26 -13.54
N GLU A 602 -13.47 24.71 -14.22
CA GLU A 602 -13.61 25.62 -15.37
C GLU A 602 -14.56 25.06 -16.44
N ALA A 603 -14.45 23.76 -16.77
CA ALA A 603 -15.34 23.13 -17.74
C ALA A 603 -16.82 23.10 -17.27
N ILE A 604 -17.06 22.90 -15.97
CA ILE A 604 -18.40 22.89 -15.39
C ILE A 604 -18.97 24.32 -15.34
N ASP A 605 -18.20 25.26 -14.78
CA ASP A 605 -18.61 26.65 -14.57
C ASP A 605 -18.89 27.39 -15.89
N THR A 606 -18.18 27.02 -16.97
CA THR A 606 -18.42 27.57 -18.32
C THR A 606 -19.53 26.86 -19.10
N HIS A 607 -20.20 25.87 -18.48
CA HIS A 607 -21.20 25.00 -19.09
C HIS A 607 -20.64 24.29 -20.34
N ALA A 608 -19.40 23.81 -20.27
CA ALA A 608 -18.80 22.95 -21.27
C ALA A 608 -19.20 21.47 -21.07
N THR A 609 -19.52 21.08 -19.84
CA THR A 609 -20.16 19.81 -19.48
C THR A 609 -20.84 19.97 -18.10
N PRO A 610 -21.98 19.31 -17.81
CA PRO A 610 -22.59 19.35 -16.47
C PRO A 610 -21.74 18.67 -15.38
N GLY A 611 -20.98 17.66 -15.78
CA GLY A 611 -20.12 16.87 -14.92
C GLY A 611 -19.27 15.88 -15.71
N CYS A 612 -18.34 15.20 -15.04
CA CYS A 612 -17.44 14.23 -15.65
C CYS A 612 -16.78 13.29 -14.64
N GLN A 613 -16.21 12.19 -15.14
CA GLN A 613 -15.28 11.31 -14.46
C GLN A 613 -13.88 11.45 -15.07
N VAL A 614 -12.86 11.45 -14.23
CA VAL A 614 -11.45 11.44 -14.64
C VAL A 614 -10.75 10.28 -13.94
N LEU A 615 -10.13 9.38 -14.73
CA LEU A 615 -9.35 8.26 -14.23
C LEU A 615 -7.96 8.21 -14.85
N ILE A 616 -6.96 8.01 -14.00
CA ILE A 616 -5.55 7.87 -14.37
C ILE A 616 -5.01 6.59 -13.74
N ALA A 617 -4.50 5.69 -14.57
CA ALA A 617 -3.75 4.52 -14.13
C ALA A 617 -2.32 4.58 -14.65
N LYS A 618 -1.34 4.31 -13.79
CA LYS A 618 0.08 4.25 -14.13
C LYS A 618 0.70 2.99 -13.52
N ASN A 619 1.52 2.28 -14.30
CA ASN A 619 2.17 1.02 -13.89
C ASN A 619 1.16 -0.01 -13.35
N GLY A 620 0.00 -0.12 -14.00
CA GLY A 620 -1.09 -1.01 -13.56
C GLY A 620 -1.80 -0.60 -12.26
N LYS A 621 -1.54 0.60 -11.73
CA LYS A 621 -2.21 1.14 -10.54
C LYS A 621 -3.08 2.35 -10.87
N VAL A 622 -4.37 2.31 -10.54
CA VAL A 622 -5.23 3.51 -10.54
C VAL A 622 -4.76 4.43 -9.41
N ILE A 623 -4.35 5.64 -9.78
CA ILE A 623 -3.77 6.64 -8.85
C ILE A 623 -4.61 7.91 -8.72
N TYR A 624 -5.56 8.09 -9.63
CA TYR A 624 -6.51 9.19 -9.60
C TYR A 624 -7.82 8.70 -10.18
N GLU A 625 -8.89 8.77 -9.42
CA GLU A 625 -10.25 8.46 -9.84
C GLU A 625 -11.15 9.47 -9.13
N ARG A 626 -11.72 10.41 -9.89
CA ARG A 626 -12.59 11.43 -9.32
C ARG A 626 -13.77 11.73 -10.23
N SER A 627 -14.91 11.94 -9.59
CA SER A 627 -16.17 12.34 -10.20
C SER A 627 -16.49 13.78 -9.83
N PHE A 628 -16.96 14.57 -10.79
CA PHE A 628 -17.20 16.00 -10.64
C PHE A 628 -18.56 16.40 -11.23
N GLY A 629 -19.19 17.38 -10.60
CA GLY A 629 -20.42 18.00 -11.09
C GLY A 629 -21.63 17.08 -11.01
N TRP A 630 -22.55 17.26 -11.95
CA TRP A 630 -23.88 16.67 -11.91
C TRP A 630 -24.23 16.04 -13.25
N HIS A 631 -25.27 15.22 -13.29
CA HIS A 631 -25.78 14.65 -14.54
C HIS A 631 -26.34 15.74 -15.47
N THR A 632 -26.87 16.81 -14.90
CA THR A 632 -27.55 17.93 -15.58
C THR A 632 -27.25 19.26 -14.87
N TYR A 633 -27.41 20.39 -15.55
CA TYR A 633 -27.19 21.73 -14.96
C TYR A 633 -28.18 22.12 -13.84
N ASP A 634 -29.29 21.39 -13.69
CA ASP A 634 -30.23 21.59 -12.57
C ASP A 634 -29.70 21.04 -11.24
N ASN A 635 -28.56 20.34 -11.25
CA ASN A 635 -27.84 19.86 -10.07
C ASN A 635 -28.66 18.94 -9.14
N ASN A 636 -29.57 18.14 -9.70
CA ASN A 636 -30.42 17.21 -8.94
C ASN A 636 -29.74 15.87 -8.63
N GLN A 637 -28.81 15.44 -9.49
CA GLN A 637 -28.15 14.14 -9.38
C GLN A 637 -26.63 14.26 -9.58
N PRO A 638 -25.81 13.94 -8.56
CA PRO A 638 -24.37 14.09 -8.66
C PRO A 638 -23.77 13.01 -9.56
N VAL A 639 -22.65 13.33 -10.21
CA VAL A 639 -21.82 12.30 -10.84
C VAL A 639 -21.10 11.51 -9.74
N THR A 640 -21.16 10.19 -9.78
CA THR A 640 -20.41 9.27 -8.93
C THR A 640 -19.50 8.38 -9.78
N ASP A 641 -18.63 7.59 -9.16
CA ASP A 641 -17.75 6.64 -9.88
C ASP A 641 -18.55 5.54 -10.59
N GLU A 642 -19.83 5.38 -10.23
CA GLU A 642 -20.78 4.45 -10.83
C GLU A 642 -21.61 5.04 -11.98
N THR A 643 -21.48 6.34 -12.27
CA THR A 643 -22.18 6.98 -13.39
C THR A 643 -21.71 6.40 -14.72
N ILE A 644 -22.65 5.91 -15.50
CA ILE A 644 -22.45 5.31 -16.81
C ILE A 644 -22.67 6.39 -17.88
N TYR A 645 -21.71 6.55 -18.78
CA TYR A 645 -21.77 7.51 -19.89
C TYR A 645 -21.96 6.80 -21.23
N ASP A 646 -22.66 7.45 -22.15
CA ASP A 646 -22.60 7.11 -23.58
C ASP A 646 -21.18 7.45 -24.10
N LEU A 647 -20.45 6.43 -24.54
CA LEU A 647 -19.07 6.57 -24.99
C LEU A 647 -18.97 7.09 -26.43
N ALA A 648 -20.09 7.19 -27.15
CA ALA A 648 -20.18 7.63 -28.52
C ALA A 648 -19.12 6.93 -29.40
N SER A 649 -18.28 7.71 -30.08
CA SER A 649 -17.27 7.19 -31.02
C SER A 649 -16.18 6.32 -30.39
N MET A 650 -16.01 6.28 -29.06
CA MET A 650 -15.13 5.29 -28.43
C MET A 650 -15.64 3.85 -28.62
N THR A 651 -16.93 3.66 -28.94
CA THR A 651 -17.50 2.35 -29.34
C THR A 651 -16.69 1.67 -30.46
N LYS A 652 -16.16 2.47 -31.39
CA LYS A 652 -15.34 1.97 -32.50
C LYS A 652 -14.16 1.16 -31.98
N VAL A 653 -13.42 1.73 -31.04
CA VAL A 653 -12.16 1.16 -30.55
C VAL A 653 -12.35 0.21 -29.38
N LEU A 654 -13.37 0.40 -28.55
CA LEU A 654 -13.64 -0.44 -27.37
C LEU A 654 -14.60 -1.60 -27.62
N GLY A 655 -15.30 -1.62 -28.77
CA GLY A 655 -16.18 -2.71 -29.17
C GLY A 655 -15.76 -3.29 -30.52
N THR A 656 -16.11 -2.62 -31.61
CA THR A 656 -15.96 -3.17 -32.97
C THR A 656 -14.53 -3.54 -33.32
N LEU A 657 -13.56 -2.68 -32.98
CA LEU A 657 -12.15 -2.96 -33.24
C LEU A 657 -11.66 -4.18 -32.47
N GLN A 658 -12.17 -4.42 -31.26
CA GLN A 658 -11.81 -5.59 -30.46
C GLN A 658 -12.26 -6.88 -31.16
N ALA A 659 -13.48 -6.89 -31.71
CA ALA A 659 -13.96 -8.00 -32.54
C ALA A 659 -13.13 -8.17 -33.83
N VAL A 660 -12.74 -7.07 -34.49
CA VAL A 660 -11.88 -7.12 -35.68
C VAL A 660 -10.49 -7.68 -35.35
N MET A 661 -9.87 -7.24 -34.25
CA MET A 661 -8.57 -7.75 -33.80
C MET A 661 -8.65 -9.23 -33.44
N PHE A 662 -9.72 -9.66 -32.77
CA PHE A 662 -9.98 -11.07 -32.47
C PHE A 662 -10.07 -11.94 -33.74
N LEU A 663 -10.78 -11.45 -34.77
CA LEU A 663 -10.90 -12.13 -36.07
C LEU A 663 -9.54 -12.19 -36.79
N TYR A 664 -8.76 -11.11 -36.72
CA TYR A 664 -7.42 -11.06 -37.29
C TYR A 664 -6.48 -12.06 -36.61
N ASP A 665 -6.49 -12.10 -35.28
CA ASP A 665 -5.67 -13.01 -34.47
C ASP A 665 -5.86 -14.49 -34.80
N ARG A 666 -7.07 -14.84 -35.25
CA ARG A 666 -7.48 -16.19 -35.64
C ARG A 666 -7.31 -16.47 -37.13
N GLY A 667 -6.77 -15.52 -37.90
CA GLY A 667 -6.59 -15.64 -39.35
C GLY A 667 -7.91 -15.63 -40.14
N LEU A 668 -9.01 -15.19 -39.53
CA LEU A 668 -10.32 -15.13 -40.18
C LEU A 668 -10.43 -13.91 -41.10
N ILE A 669 -9.61 -12.88 -40.87
CA ILE A 669 -9.47 -11.73 -41.76
C ILE A 669 -8.01 -11.44 -42.09
N ASP A 670 -7.80 -10.86 -43.28
CA ASP A 670 -6.53 -10.28 -43.73
C ASP A 670 -6.80 -8.80 -44.02
N ILE A 671 -6.13 -7.92 -43.27
CA ILE A 671 -6.32 -6.47 -43.37
C ILE A 671 -5.99 -5.92 -44.77
N ASN A 672 -5.19 -6.63 -45.58
CA ASN A 672 -4.84 -6.20 -46.93
C ASN A 672 -5.88 -6.63 -47.97
N ARG A 673 -6.89 -7.42 -47.61
CA ARG A 673 -7.97 -7.81 -48.51
C ARG A 673 -9.07 -6.75 -48.60
N LYS A 674 -9.79 -6.83 -49.73
CA LYS A 674 -10.98 -6.02 -49.98
C LYS A 674 -12.10 -6.41 -49.02
N VAL A 675 -12.87 -5.44 -48.54
CA VAL A 675 -14.05 -5.70 -47.70
C VAL A 675 -15.08 -6.58 -48.43
N SER A 676 -15.19 -6.43 -49.75
CA SER A 676 -16.08 -7.22 -50.63
C SER A 676 -15.70 -8.71 -50.75
N TYR A 677 -14.52 -9.09 -50.25
CA TYR A 677 -14.16 -10.50 -50.08
C TYR A 677 -15.02 -11.15 -48.99
N TYR A 678 -15.18 -10.47 -47.85
CA TYR A 678 -15.94 -10.95 -46.69
C TYR A 678 -17.44 -10.58 -46.75
N LEU A 679 -17.76 -9.48 -47.44
CA LEU A 679 -19.13 -9.03 -47.71
C LEU A 679 -19.41 -9.07 -49.22
N PRO A 680 -19.72 -10.24 -49.83
CA PRO A 680 -19.94 -10.38 -51.26
C PRO A 680 -21.00 -9.44 -51.84
N GLU A 681 -21.98 -9.03 -51.04
CA GLU A 681 -23.00 -8.04 -51.40
C GLU A 681 -22.42 -6.69 -51.84
N LEU A 682 -21.17 -6.37 -51.47
CA LEU A 682 -20.51 -5.13 -51.88
C LEU A 682 -19.89 -5.20 -53.28
N ARG A 683 -19.75 -6.39 -53.89
CA ARG A 683 -19.04 -6.57 -55.18
C ARG A 683 -19.68 -5.81 -56.35
N THR A 684 -20.97 -5.53 -56.27
CA THR A 684 -21.75 -4.80 -57.29
C THR A 684 -21.88 -3.31 -56.98
N THR A 685 -21.23 -2.81 -55.92
CA THR A 685 -21.36 -1.42 -55.44
C THR A 685 -20.10 -0.59 -55.73
N ASN A 686 -20.19 0.72 -55.51
CA ASN A 686 -19.02 1.61 -55.57
C ASN A 686 -17.97 1.32 -54.47
N LYS A 687 -18.30 0.48 -53.48
CA LYS A 687 -17.41 0.08 -52.37
C LYS A 687 -16.65 -1.23 -52.63
N LYS A 688 -16.80 -1.83 -53.82
CA LYS A 688 -16.21 -3.15 -54.13
C LYS A 688 -14.69 -3.23 -53.97
N ASP A 689 -13.99 -2.11 -54.14
CA ASP A 689 -12.53 -2.03 -54.20
C ASP A 689 -11.85 -1.48 -52.93
N ILE A 690 -12.60 -1.25 -51.85
CA ILE A 690 -12.02 -0.75 -50.59
C ILE A 690 -11.32 -1.86 -49.82
N ASN A 691 -10.11 -1.61 -49.31
CA ASN A 691 -9.38 -2.54 -48.45
C ASN A 691 -9.74 -2.34 -46.97
N LEU A 692 -9.66 -3.40 -46.17
CA LEU A 692 -9.87 -3.34 -44.73
C LEU A 692 -8.91 -2.36 -44.05
N LYS A 693 -7.61 -2.42 -44.40
CA LYS A 693 -6.58 -1.51 -43.88
C LYS A 693 -6.93 -0.04 -44.09
N ASP A 694 -7.41 0.30 -45.28
CA ASP A 694 -7.81 1.67 -45.62
C ASP A 694 -9.06 2.12 -44.85
N VAL A 695 -9.99 1.20 -44.59
CA VAL A 695 -11.18 1.46 -43.78
C VAL A 695 -10.78 1.74 -42.33
N LEU A 696 -9.95 0.88 -41.74
CA LEU A 696 -9.50 1.00 -40.34
C LEU A 696 -8.62 2.25 -40.12
N ALA A 697 -7.87 2.68 -41.13
CA ALA A 697 -7.06 3.90 -41.08
C ALA A 697 -7.81 5.18 -41.50
N HIS A 698 -9.13 5.11 -41.73
CA HIS A 698 -9.97 6.23 -42.18
C HIS A 698 -9.48 6.90 -43.48
N GLN A 699 -9.06 6.11 -44.46
CA GLN A 699 -8.61 6.58 -45.77
C GLN A 699 -9.22 5.78 -46.92
N ALA A 700 -10.38 5.16 -46.71
CA ALA A 700 -11.07 4.39 -47.74
C ALA A 700 -11.87 5.26 -48.74
N GLY A 701 -11.83 6.59 -48.63
CA GLY A 701 -12.64 7.49 -49.47
C GLY A 701 -14.13 7.51 -49.10
N LEU A 702 -14.48 7.02 -47.92
CA LEU A 702 -15.86 7.04 -47.41
C LEU A 702 -16.23 8.45 -46.91
N LEU A 703 -17.52 8.80 -47.03
CA LEU A 703 -18.04 10.03 -46.44
C LEU A 703 -17.95 9.97 -44.90
N ALA A 704 -17.77 11.12 -44.27
CA ALA A 704 -17.65 11.20 -42.82
C ALA A 704 -18.91 10.69 -42.11
N PHE A 705 -20.06 11.24 -42.51
CA PHE A 705 -21.38 10.94 -41.97
C PHE A 705 -22.44 11.15 -43.06
N VAL A 706 -23.55 10.40 -42.99
CA VAL A 706 -24.72 10.56 -43.89
C VAL A 706 -25.99 10.51 -43.03
N PRO A 707 -26.78 11.59 -42.95
CA PRO A 707 -28.03 11.58 -42.18
C PRO A 707 -29.07 10.72 -42.91
N LEU A 708 -29.45 9.59 -42.32
CA LEU A 708 -30.41 8.63 -42.92
C LEU A 708 -31.79 8.69 -42.28
N TRP A 709 -31.91 9.21 -41.06
CA TRP A 709 -33.21 9.42 -40.41
C TRP A 709 -34.19 10.24 -41.25
N PRO A 710 -33.81 11.23 -42.10
CA PRO A 710 -34.79 11.99 -42.89
C PRO A 710 -35.59 11.11 -43.85
N GLN A 711 -34.99 10.02 -44.35
CA GLN A 711 -35.64 9.05 -45.25
C GLN A 711 -36.72 8.21 -44.53
N THR A 712 -36.75 8.26 -43.20
CA THR A 712 -37.69 7.54 -42.35
C THR A 712 -38.79 8.45 -41.78
N MET A 713 -38.81 9.71 -42.22
CA MET A 713 -39.81 10.72 -41.83
C MET A 713 -40.68 11.12 -43.01
N LYS A 714 -41.95 11.41 -42.75
CA LYS A 714 -42.90 11.93 -43.75
C LYS A 714 -42.66 13.42 -44.02
N ASN A 715 -42.30 14.14 -42.97
CA ASN A 715 -41.88 15.54 -42.95
C ASN A 715 -41.10 15.77 -41.64
N GLU A 716 -40.63 16.99 -41.37
CA GLU A 716 -39.88 17.31 -40.14
C GLU A 716 -40.65 17.02 -38.84
N LYS A 717 -41.97 16.82 -38.90
CA LYS A 717 -42.85 16.61 -37.74
C LYS A 717 -43.24 15.15 -37.52
N GLU A 718 -43.44 14.37 -38.58
CA GLU A 718 -44.09 13.06 -38.54
C GLU A 718 -43.14 11.92 -38.95
N PHE A 719 -43.09 10.86 -38.13
CA PHE A 719 -42.40 9.61 -38.45
C PHE A 719 -43.21 8.78 -39.45
N LEU A 720 -42.55 8.04 -40.35
CA LEU A 720 -43.25 7.07 -41.20
C LEU A 720 -43.72 5.87 -40.36
N PRO A 721 -45.03 5.54 -40.34
CA PRO A 721 -45.54 4.39 -39.57
C PRO A 721 -44.97 3.05 -40.02
N TYR A 722 -44.45 2.97 -41.26
CA TYR A 722 -43.72 1.79 -41.73
C TYR A 722 -42.49 1.49 -40.87
N TYR A 723 -41.80 2.54 -40.40
CA TYR A 723 -40.56 2.40 -39.62
C TYR A 723 -40.76 2.54 -38.12
N TYR A 724 -41.70 3.37 -37.63
CA TYR A 724 -41.77 3.69 -36.20
C TYR A 724 -43.16 3.57 -35.57
N ASN A 725 -43.15 3.37 -34.25
CA ASN A 725 -44.31 3.45 -33.35
C ASN A 725 -43.90 4.08 -32.01
N SER A 726 -44.84 4.74 -31.32
CA SER A 726 -44.58 5.29 -29.98
C SER A 726 -44.63 4.25 -28.86
N LYS A 727 -45.17 3.05 -29.15
CA LYS A 727 -45.24 1.93 -28.20
C LYS A 727 -44.40 0.76 -28.69
N ARG A 728 -43.72 0.12 -27.73
CA ARG A 728 -43.03 -1.14 -27.98
C ARG A 728 -44.04 -2.24 -28.29
N THR A 729 -43.80 -2.97 -29.37
CA THR A 729 -44.58 -4.15 -29.76
C THR A 729 -43.62 -5.17 -30.40
N GLU A 730 -44.09 -6.38 -30.70
CA GLU A 730 -43.29 -7.35 -31.45
C GLU A 730 -42.80 -6.81 -32.81
N LYS A 731 -43.67 -6.06 -33.52
CA LYS A 731 -43.34 -5.43 -34.80
C LYS A 731 -42.38 -4.24 -34.66
N TYR A 732 -42.47 -3.48 -33.56
CA TYR A 732 -41.64 -2.31 -33.27
C TYR A 732 -40.84 -2.56 -31.99
N SER A 733 -39.79 -3.37 -32.13
CA SER A 733 -39.03 -3.93 -31.01
C SER A 733 -37.72 -3.18 -30.70
N LEU A 734 -37.21 -2.38 -31.65
CA LEU A 734 -35.95 -1.65 -31.51
C LEU A 734 -36.18 -0.31 -30.82
N GLN A 735 -35.63 -0.10 -29.62
CA GLN A 735 -35.77 1.17 -28.91
C GLN A 735 -34.85 2.24 -29.50
N VAL A 736 -35.42 3.36 -29.94
CA VAL A 736 -34.71 4.50 -30.56
C VAL A 736 -34.57 5.66 -29.57
N SER A 737 -35.62 5.91 -28.79
CA SER A 737 -35.66 6.83 -27.65
C SER A 737 -36.68 6.31 -26.63
N PRO A 738 -36.84 6.93 -25.44
CA PRO A 738 -37.82 6.46 -24.45
C PRO A 738 -39.23 6.23 -25.01
N ASN A 739 -39.68 7.09 -25.92
CA ASN A 739 -41.03 7.07 -26.50
C ASN A 739 -41.08 6.75 -28.01
N LEU A 740 -40.03 6.16 -28.58
CA LEU A 740 -39.96 5.86 -30.01
C LEU A 740 -39.29 4.50 -30.26
N PHE A 741 -40.00 3.63 -31.00
CA PHE A 741 -39.56 2.27 -31.32
C PHE A 741 -39.57 2.05 -32.82
N ALA A 742 -38.50 1.47 -33.38
CA ALA A 742 -38.36 1.15 -34.78
C ALA A 742 -38.70 -0.32 -35.08
N ALA A 743 -39.21 -0.57 -36.29
CA ALA A 743 -39.39 -1.90 -36.83
C ALA A 743 -38.04 -2.48 -37.32
N PRO A 744 -37.74 -3.77 -37.09
CA PRO A 744 -36.46 -4.39 -37.48
C PRO A 744 -36.06 -4.21 -38.95
N VAL A 745 -37.03 -4.08 -39.86
CA VAL A 745 -36.81 -3.83 -41.30
C VAL A 745 -35.98 -2.57 -41.59
N ILE A 746 -35.94 -1.62 -40.66
CA ILE A 746 -35.11 -0.41 -40.80
C ILE A 746 -33.63 -0.73 -40.96
N ARG A 747 -33.15 -1.84 -40.37
CA ARG A 747 -31.74 -2.27 -40.45
C ARG A 747 -31.33 -2.57 -41.89
N ASP A 748 -32.20 -3.22 -42.66
CA ASP A 748 -31.96 -3.52 -44.07
C ASP A 748 -32.00 -2.27 -44.94
N SER A 749 -32.96 -1.36 -44.67
CA SER A 749 -33.02 -0.06 -45.34
C SER A 749 -31.75 0.77 -45.10
N LEU A 750 -31.32 0.89 -43.84
CA LEU A 750 -30.08 1.55 -43.47
C LEU A 750 -28.86 0.90 -44.15
N TRP A 751 -28.86 -0.43 -44.27
CA TRP A 751 -27.78 -1.16 -44.93
C TRP A 751 -27.68 -0.76 -46.38
N LYS A 752 -28.81 -0.84 -47.08
CA LYS A 752 -28.96 -0.42 -48.47
C LYS A 752 -28.50 1.00 -48.72
N TRP A 753 -29.06 1.97 -48.00
CA TRP A 753 -28.77 3.38 -48.22
C TRP A 753 -27.31 3.74 -47.93
N THR A 754 -26.70 3.10 -46.93
CA THR A 754 -25.29 3.35 -46.59
C THR A 754 -24.36 2.84 -47.68
N PHE A 755 -24.59 1.65 -48.25
CA PHE A 755 -23.70 1.14 -49.30
C PHE A 755 -24.01 1.71 -50.69
N GLU A 756 -25.20 2.27 -50.93
CA GLU A 756 -25.50 3.04 -52.15
C GLU A 756 -24.96 4.47 -52.07
N SER A 757 -24.52 4.94 -50.90
CA SER A 757 -23.98 6.29 -50.73
C SER A 757 -22.79 6.54 -51.66
N ARG A 758 -22.63 7.77 -52.15
CA ARG A 758 -21.43 8.16 -52.90
C ARG A 758 -20.16 8.04 -52.04
N MET A 759 -19.02 7.92 -52.72
CA MET A 759 -17.69 8.05 -52.14
C MET A 759 -17.11 9.43 -52.45
N ILE A 760 -16.01 9.79 -51.80
CA ILE A 760 -15.24 10.99 -52.11
C ILE A 760 -14.61 10.82 -53.50
N GLU A 761 -14.66 11.86 -54.31
CA GLU A 761 -13.99 11.89 -55.60
C GLU A 761 -12.49 12.06 -55.38
N LYS A 762 -11.68 11.26 -56.08
CA LYS A 762 -10.21 11.36 -56.05
C LYS A 762 -9.68 11.78 -57.41
N THR A 763 -8.58 12.53 -57.39
CA THR A 763 -7.77 12.73 -58.58
C THR A 763 -7.13 11.40 -59.02
N THR A 764 -6.94 11.22 -60.32
CA THR A 764 -6.46 9.94 -60.86
C THR A 764 -5.07 9.61 -60.31
N ARG A 765 -4.88 8.36 -59.83
CA ARG A 765 -3.61 7.82 -59.30
C ARG A 765 -3.11 8.37 -57.95
N THR A 766 -3.94 9.08 -57.17
CA THR A 766 -3.61 9.44 -55.78
C THR A 766 -4.35 8.56 -54.76
N PRO A 767 -3.73 8.20 -53.62
CA PRO A 767 -4.46 7.58 -52.52
C PRO A 767 -5.41 8.61 -51.89
N TYR A 768 -6.49 8.13 -51.28
CA TYR A 768 -7.37 8.99 -50.49
C TYR A 768 -6.61 9.55 -49.29
N THR A 769 -6.90 10.80 -48.94
CA THR A 769 -6.38 11.43 -47.73
C THR A 769 -7.19 10.98 -46.50
N LEU A 770 -6.61 11.18 -45.31
CA LEU A 770 -7.26 10.89 -44.04
C LEU A 770 -8.60 11.63 -43.92
N ARG A 771 -9.69 10.87 -43.83
CA ARG A 771 -11.05 11.35 -43.58
C ARG A 771 -11.76 10.42 -42.59
N TYR A 772 -11.91 10.90 -41.36
CA TYR A 772 -12.68 10.21 -40.32
C TYR A 772 -14.10 9.88 -40.82
N SER A 773 -14.52 8.62 -40.69
CA SER A 773 -15.78 8.11 -41.25
C SER A 773 -16.42 7.04 -40.37
N ASP A 774 -17.68 7.25 -40.02
CA ASP A 774 -18.49 6.28 -39.26
C ASP A 774 -18.91 5.08 -40.13
N ILE A 775 -19.06 5.29 -41.43
CA ILE A 775 -19.46 4.25 -42.39
C ILE A 775 -18.47 3.08 -42.35
N GLY A 776 -17.17 3.38 -42.20
CA GLY A 776 -16.14 2.35 -42.14
C GLY A 776 -16.36 1.35 -41.00
N PHE A 777 -16.62 1.85 -39.79
CA PHE A 777 -16.86 0.99 -38.63
C PHE A 777 -18.21 0.28 -38.67
N TRP A 778 -19.17 0.84 -39.40
CA TRP A 778 -20.43 0.16 -39.66
C TRP A 778 -20.25 -1.06 -40.59
N LEU A 779 -19.37 -0.95 -41.61
CA LEU A 779 -18.95 -2.10 -42.42
C LEU A 779 -18.23 -3.14 -41.55
N MET A 780 -17.38 -2.71 -40.61
CA MET A 780 -16.66 -3.63 -39.73
C MET A 780 -17.61 -4.37 -38.79
N HIS A 781 -18.65 -3.73 -38.27
CA HIS A 781 -19.67 -4.40 -37.46
C HIS A 781 -20.41 -5.49 -38.26
N ARG A 782 -20.92 -5.17 -39.46
CA ARG A 782 -21.57 -6.17 -40.34
C ARG A 782 -20.63 -7.33 -40.68
N LEU A 783 -19.37 -7.01 -40.97
CA LEU A 783 -18.34 -8.01 -41.25
C LEU A 783 -18.10 -8.90 -40.03
N SER A 784 -17.97 -8.31 -38.84
CA SER A 784 -17.73 -9.06 -37.61
C SER A 784 -18.88 -10.01 -37.30
N GLU A 785 -20.13 -9.54 -37.32
CA GLU A 785 -21.29 -10.42 -37.05
C GLU A 785 -21.39 -11.56 -38.07
N LYS A 786 -21.11 -11.28 -39.35
CA LYS A 786 -21.14 -12.30 -40.40
C LYS A 786 -20.08 -13.38 -40.19
N LEU A 787 -18.87 -13.01 -39.79
CA LEU A 787 -17.78 -13.96 -39.58
C LEU A 787 -17.84 -14.67 -38.24
N LEU A 788 -18.34 -13.99 -37.20
CA LEU A 788 -18.54 -14.58 -35.87
C LEU A 788 -19.81 -15.44 -35.79
N ASN A 789 -20.75 -15.26 -36.73
CA ASN A 789 -22.07 -15.90 -36.74
C ASN A 789 -22.86 -15.71 -35.44
N GLN A 790 -22.75 -14.52 -34.85
CA GLN A 790 -23.44 -14.11 -33.62
C GLN A 790 -23.52 -12.58 -33.55
N PRO A 791 -24.48 -12.01 -32.78
CA PRO A 791 -24.51 -10.58 -32.50
C PRO A 791 -23.21 -10.10 -31.86
N MET A 792 -22.73 -8.93 -32.28
CA MET A 792 -21.43 -8.43 -31.82
C MET A 792 -21.45 -8.05 -30.34
N ASP A 793 -22.57 -7.56 -29.82
CA ASP A 793 -22.76 -7.21 -28.41
C ASP A 793 -22.71 -8.45 -27.50
N ASP A 794 -23.39 -9.54 -27.88
CA ASP A 794 -23.31 -10.81 -27.15
C ASP A 794 -21.89 -11.37 -27.14
N PHE A 795 -21.21 -11.36 -28.30
CA PHE A 795 -19.82 -11.79 -28.42
C PHE A 795 -18.89 -11.01 -27.49
N LEU A 796 -18.98 -9.68 -27.54
CA LEU A 796 -18.12 -8.79 -26.74
C LEU A 796 -18.38 -8.97 -25.24
N TRP A 797 -19.64 -9.14 -24.83
CA TRP A 797 -19.96 -9.41 -23.43
C TRP A 797 -19.29 -10.71 -22.96
N GLN A 798 -19.54 -11.83 -23.66
CA GLN A 798 -19.08 -13.16 -23.25
C GLN A 798 -17.57 -13.35 -23.33
N ASN A 799 -16.91 -12.73 -24.31
CA ASN A 799 -15.49 -13.01 -24.61
C ASN A 799 -14.54 -11.91 -24.16
N LEU A 800 -15.06 -10.73 -23.78
CA LEU A 800 -14.23 -9.58 -23.42
C LEU A 800 -14.69 -8.92 -22.12
N TYR A 801 -15.92 -8.40 -22.05
CA TYR A 801 -16.33 -7.55 -20.93
C TYR A 801 -16.54 -8.31 -19.64
N GLU A 802 -17.30 -9.42 -19.68
CA GLU A 802 -17.60 -10.22 -18.49
C GLU A 802 -16.34 -10.90 -17.91
N PRO A 803 -15.51 -11.63 -18.68
CA PRO A 803 -14.30 -12.26 -18.14
C PRO A 803 -13.29 -11.25 -17.56
N MET A 804 -13.24 -10.04 -18.14
CA MET A 804 -12.38 -8.95 -17.67
C MET A 804 -12.88 -8.31 -16.36
N GLY A 805 -14.15 -8.52 -16.01
CA GLY A 805 -14.82 -7.85 -14.91
C GLY A 805 -15.25 -6.42 -15.25
N ALA A 806 -15.38 -6.08 -16.53
CA ALA A 806 -15.86 -4.78 -17.01
C ALA A 806 -17.40 -4.75 -17.06
N SER A 807 -18.03 -4.98 -15.91
CA SER A 807 -19.46 -5.31 -15.78
C SER A 807 -20.43 -4.19 -16.19
N THR A 808 -19.98 -2.93 -16.20
CA THR A 808 -20.79 -1.79 -16.67
C THR A 808 -20.69 -1.58 -18.17
N THR A 809 -19.59 -2.02 -18.80
CA THR A 809 -19.38 -1.87 -20.23
C THR A 809 -20.40 -2.70 -21.01
N GLY A 810 -21.06 -2.09 -21.99
CA GLY A 810 -21.96 -2.80 -22.90
C GLY A 810 -22.96 -1.89 -23.60
N PHE A 811 -23.80 -2.48 -24.44
CA PHE A 811 -24.85 -1.78 -25.16
C PHE A 811 -26.16 -1.77 -24.34
N ASN A 812 -27.09 -0.89 -24.72
CA ASN A 812 -28.45 -0.85 -24.15
C ASN A 812 -28.50 -0.88 -22.60
N PRO A 813 -27.89 0.11 -21.92
CA PRO A 813 -27.70 0.08 -20.47
C PRO A 813 -29.00 0.02 -19.66
N LEU A 814 -30.13 0.49 -20.20
CA LEU A 814 -31.45 0.43 -19.55
C LEU A 814 -31.96 -1.00 -19.29
N ASN A 815 -31.41 -1.99 -19.99
CA ASN A 815 -31.73 -3.39 -19.72
C ASN A 815 -30.99 -3.95 -18.49
N ARG A 816 -29.98 -3.23 -17.99
CA ARG A 816 -29.07 -3.68 -16.92
C ARG A 816 -29.04 -2.75 -15.72
N PHE A 817 -29.29 -1.46 -15.92
CA PHE A 817 -29.11 -0.43 -14.90
C PHE A 817 -30.30 0.54 -14.87
N PRO A 818 -30.65 1.07 -13.68
CA PRO A 818 -31.67 2.10 -13.57
C PRO A 818 -31.21 3.39 -14.28
N PRO A 819 -32.13 4.19 -14.83
CA PRO A 819 -31.79 5.47 -15.47
C PRO A 819 -30.99 6.41 -14.56
N SER A 820 -31.23 6.39 -13.24
CA SER A 820 -30.44 7.19 -12.30
C SER A 820 -28.94 6.88 -12.32
N ARG A 821 -28.49 5.75 -12.85
CA ARG A 821 -27.05 5.49 -13.00
C ARG A 821 -26.46 5.97 -14.32
N ILE A 822 -27.26 6.57 -15.20
CA ILE A 822 -26.85 6.88 -16.57
C ILE A 822 -26.91 8.40 -16.77
N ALA A 823 -25.84 9.01 -17.30
CA ALA A 823 -25.89 10.42 -17.64
C ALA A 823 -26.79 10.64 -18.89
N PRO A 824 -27.75 11.58 -18.85
CA PRO A 824 -28.51 11.96 -20.04
C PRO A 824 -27.60 12.65 -21.06
N THR A 825 -27.89 12.54 -22.35
CA THR A 825 -27.06 13.07 -23.44
C THR A 825 -27.53 14.42 -23.96
N GLU A 826 -28.51 14.47 -24.85
CA GLU A 826 -29.04 15.72 -25.43
C GLU A 826 -30.57 15.68 -25.48
N TYR A 827 -31.19 16.86 -25.56
CA TYR A 827 -32.56 16.97 -26.05
C TYR A 827 -32.53 17.06 -27.58
N ASP A 828 -32.84 15.96 -28.27
CA ASP A 828 -32.77 15.89 -29.72
C ASP A 828 -33.96 16.62 -30.35
N LYS A 829 -33.75 17.84 -30.83
CA LYS A 829 -34.79 18.69 -31.42
C LYS A 829 -35.15 18.31 -32.86
N ILE A 830 -34.34 17.49 -33.53
CA ILE A 830 -34.41 17.29 -34.97
C ILE A 830 -35.09 15.96 -35.30
N PHE A 831 -34.59 14.86 -34.74
CA PHE A 831 -35.09 13.53 -35.08
C PHE A 831 -36.03 12.99 -34.01
N ARG A 832 -35.53 12.68 -32.82
CA ARG A 832 -36.29 11.95 -31.78
C ARG A 832 -37.27 12.82 -30.98
N LYS A 833 -37.03 14.14 -30.89
CA LYS A 833 -37.89 15.12 -30.17
C LYS A 833 -38.11 14.78 -28.71
N ASP A 834 -37.08 14.20 -28.10
CA ASP A 834 -37.12 13.68 -26.75
C ASP A 834 -35.75 13.88 -26.07
N MET A 835 -35.74 13.83 -24.75
CA MET A 835 -34.51 13.77 -23.98
C MET A 835 -33.89 12.39 -24.14
N ILE A 836 -32.66 12.34 -24.66
CA ILE A 836 -31.95 11.09 -24.87
C ILE A 836 -31.27 10.69 -23.56
N HIS A 837 -31.87 9.71 -22.90
CA HIS A 837 -31.40 9.18 -21.61
C HIS A 837 -31.44 7.65 -21.65
N GLY A 838 -30.27 7.01 -21.49
CA GLY A 838 -30.15 5.55 -21.50
C GLY A 838 -30.29 4.86 -22.86
N THR A 839 -30.52 5.64 -23.92
CA THR A 839 -30.42 5.21 -25.33
C THR A 839 -29.26 5.95 -25.99
N VAL A 840 -28.68 5.36 -27.04
CA VAL A 840 -27.51 5.93 -27.71
C VAL A 840 -27.78 7.31 -28.32
N HIS A 841 -26.83 8.22 -28.16
CA HIS A 841 -26.83 9.58 -28.69
C HIS A 841 -26.91 9.61 -30.22
N ASP A 842 -26.09 8.80 -30.90
CA ASP A 842 -26.01 8.73 -32.36
C ASP A 842 -27.34 8.26 -32.97
N GLU A 843 -27.89 9.06 -33.88
CA GLU A 843 -29.21 8.83 -34.47
C GLU A 843 -29.27 7.53 -35.26
N ARG A 844 -28.20 7.18 -35.98
CA ARG A 844 -28.17 5.97 -36.80
C ARG A 844 -28.08 4.72 -35.92
N ALA A 845 -27.24 4.73 -34.90
CA ALA A 845 -27.16 3.65 -33.94
C ALA A 845 -28.49 3.48 -33.19
N ALA A 846 -29.18 4.58 -32.86
CA ALA A 846 -30.50 4.54 -32.26
C ALA A 846 -31.52 3.86 -33.18
N MET A 847 -31.54 4.21 -34.48
CA MET A 847 -32.40 3.52 -35.47
C MET A 847 -32.12 2.01 -35.58
N MET A 848 -30.90 1.56 -35.29
CA MET A 848 -30.51 0.14 -35.27
C MET A 848 -30.94 -0.59 -33.99
N GLY A 849 -31.52 0.11 -33.00
CA GLY A 849 -31.86 -0.43 -31.69
C GLY A 849 -30.69 -0.38 -30.69
N GLY A 850 -29.78 0.58 -30.85
CA GLY A 850 -28.72 0.89 -29.89
C GLY A 850 -27.39 0.18 -30.12
N VAL A 851 -27.35 -0.87 -30.96
CA VAL A 851 -26.14 -1.66 -31.24
C VAL A 851 -25.62 -1.34 -32.64
N ALA A 852 -24.50 -0.63 -32.73
CA ALA A 852 -23.84 -0.31 -33.99
C ALA A 852 -22.31 -0.24 -33.87
N GLY A 853 -21.62 -0.43 -34.99
CA GLY A 853 -20.17 -0.46 -35.01
C GLY A 853 -19.46 0.85 -34.63
N HIS A 854 -20.14 1.98 -34.82
CA HIS A 854 -19.54 3.31 -34.67
C HIS A 854 -19.96 4.04 -33.38
N ALA A 855 -21.04 3.59 -32.72
CA ALA A 855 -21.62 4.18 -31.50
C ALA A 855 -22.58 3.17 -30.81
N GLY A 856 -22.86 3.36 -29.52
CA GLY A 856 -23.83 2.54 -28.77
C GLY A 856 -23.30 1.93 -27.47
N LEU A 857 -21.99 1.99 -27.24
CA LEU A 857 -21.37 1.47 -26.04
C LEU A 857 -21.49 2.47 -24.88
N PHE A 858 -21.84 1.96 -23.70
CA PHE A 858 -21.92 2.67 -22.44
C PHE A 858 -20.96 2.07 -21.43
N SER A 859 -20.38 2.89 -20.55
CA SER A 859 -19.47 2.42 -19.49
C SER A 859 -19.20 3.48 -18.43
N THR A 860 -18.63 3.07 -17.29
CA THR A 860 -17.91 3.94 -16.34
C THR A 860 -16.45 4.15 -16.77
N ALA A 861 -15.78 5.15 -16.20
CA ALA A 861 -14.35 5.40 -16.44
C ALA A 861 -13.48 4.22 -15.97
N HIS A 862 -13.89 3.56 -14.89
CA HIS A 862 -13.20 2.41 -14.30
C HIS A 862 -13.10 1.23 -15.26
N ASP A 863 -14.21 0.83 -15.87
CA ASP A 863 -14.22 -0.31 -16.79
C ASP A 863 -13.53 0.01 -18.12
N VAL A 864 -13.63 1.26 -18.61
CA VAL A 864 -12.85 1.71 -19.77
C VAL A 864 -11.35 1.61 -19.49
N ALA A 865 -10.91 1.89 -18.26
CA ALA A 865 -9.51 1.75 -17.88
C ALA A 865 -9.04 0.29 -17.88
N LYS A 866 -9.90 -0.68 -17.54
CA LYS A 866 -9.56 -2.13 -17.64
C LYS A 866 -9.22 -2.52 -19.08
N LEU A 867 -10.02 -2.08 -20.04
CA LEU A 867 -9.73 -2.30 -21.46
C LEU A 867 -8.44 -1.60 -21.90
N GLY A 868 -8.23 -0.37 -21.43
CA GLY A 868 -6.97 0.35 -21.67
C GLY A 868 -5.76 -0.38 -21.13
N GLN A 869 -5.85 -0.92 -19.91
CA GLN A 869 -4.80 -1.69 -19.27
C GLN A 869 -4.53 -3.01 -20.00
N MET A 870 -5.57 -3.70 -20.49
CA MET A 870 -5.41 -4.91 -21.31
C MET A 870 -4.60 -4.64 -22.58
N LEU A 871 -4.88 -3.53 -23.27
CA LEU A 871 -4.14 -3.12 -24.46
C LEU A 871 -2.71 -2.65 -24.13
N LEU A 872 -2.53 -1.92 -23.02
CA LEU A 872 -1.22 -1.52 -22.51
C LEU A 872 -0.33 -2.75 -22.20
N GLN A 873 -0.95 -3.82 -21.70
CA GLN A 873 -0.33 -5.12 -21.40
C GLN A 873 -0.30 -6.05 -22.62
N ASN A 874 -0.27 -5.50 -23.84
CA ASN A 874 -0.15 -6.24 -25.10
C ASN A 874 -1.18 -7.37 -25.27
N GLY A 875 -2.42 -7.13 -24.84
CA GLY A 875 -3.52 -8.09 -24.99
C GLY A 875 -3.76 -8.98 -23.79
N TYR A 876 -2.98 -8.86 -22.71
CA TYR A 876 -3.10 -9.65 -21.49
C TYR A 876 -3.80 -8.88 -20.37
N TYR A 877 -4.74 -9.49 -19.66
CA TYR A 877 -5.33 -8.93 -18.43
C TYR A 877 -5.98 -10.02 -17.58
N GLY A 878 -5.88 -9.92 -16.26
CA GLY A 878 -6.61 -10.81 -15.34
C GLY A 878 -6.29 -12.31 -15.48
N GLY A 879 -5.10 -12.68 -15.96
CA GLY A 879 -4.75 -14.08 -16.21
C GLY A 879 -5.13 -14.61 -17.60
N HIS A 880 -5.68 -13.77 -18.48
CA HIS A 880 -6.16 -14.14 -19.81
C HIS A 880 -5.46 -13.34 -20.91
N GLN A 881 -5.05 -14.03 -21.98
CA GLN A 881 -4.57 -13.40 -23.22
C GLN A 881 -5.76 -13.23 -24.18
N TYR A 882 -6.32 -12.02 -24.23
CA TYR A 882 -7.46 -11.67 -25.09
C TYR A 882 -7.04 -11.49 -26.56
N LEU A 883 -5.87 -10.89 -26.76
CA LEU A 883 -5.31 -10.56 -28.08
C LEU A 883 -3.83 -10.91 -28.12
N LYS A 884 -3.27 -11.29 -29.27
CA LYS A 884 -1.82 -11.55 -29.35
C LYS A 884 -1.02 -10.25 -29.25
N PRO A 885 0.17 -10.24 -28.62
CA PRO A 885 1.03 -9.06 -28.56
C PRO A 885 1.31 -8.44 -29.94
N GLU A 886 1.58 -9.25 -30.95
CA GLU A 886 1.89 -8.79 -32.31
C GLU A 886 0.69 -8.11 -32.98
N THR A 887 -0.53 -8.51 -32.63
CA THR A 887 -1.75 -7.88 -33.13
C THR A 887 -1.99 -6.53 -32.49
N VAL A 888 -1.77 -6.41 -31.17
CA VAL A 888 -1.84 -5.10 -30.49
C VAL A 888 -0.79 -4.15 -31.07
N GLU A 889 0.44 -4.61 -31.27
CA GLU A 889 1.52 -3.83 -31.89
C GLU A 889 1.13 -3.37 -33.30
N LEU A 890 0.69 -4.29 -34.16
CA LEU A 890 0.29 -3.97 -35.53
C LEU A 890 -0.83 -2.92 -35.57
N PHE A 891 -1.86 -3.05 -34.74
CA PHE A 891 -3.03 -2.18 -34.79
C PHE A 891 -2.75 -0.79 -34.19
N THR A 892 -1.83 -0.68 -33.24
CA THR A 892 -1.46 0.59 -32.57
C THR A 892 -0.31 1.33 -33.27
N ALA A 893 0.40 0.66 -34.18
CA ALA A 893 1.45 1.26 -35.02
C ALA A 893 0.90 2.24 -36.07
N LYS A 894 1.70 3.26 -36.42
CA LYS A 894 1.41 4.19 -37.53
C LYS A 894 1.39 3.42 -38.84
N GLN A 895 0.32 3.55 -39.62
CA GLN A 895 0.11 2.70 -40.80
C GLN A 895 0.55 3.31 -42.13
N PHE A 896 0.57 4.64 -42.22
CA PHE A 896 0.87 5.37 -43.46
C PHE A 896 1.64 6.65 -43.14
N GLU A 897 2.60 7.04 -43.97
CA GLU A 897 3.46 8.20 -43.66
C GLU A 897 2.68 9.52 -43.57
N ASN A 898 1.70 9.69 -44.44
CA ASN A 898 0.84 10.87 -44.54
C ASN A 898 -0.36 10.83 -43.58
N SER A 899 -0.43 9.86 -42.67
CA SER A 899 -1.52 9.72 -41.70
C SER A 899 -0.97 9.43 -40.32
N ARG A 900 -1.51 10.12 -39.31
CA ARG A 900 -1.22 9.82 -37.90
C ARG A 900 -1.97 8.60 -37.37
N ARG A 901 -2.76 7.90 -38.19
CA ARG A 901 -3.66 6.83 -37.72
C ARG A 901 -2.92 5.49 -37.53
N GLY A 902 -3.29 4.80 -36.46
CA GLY A 902 -3.20 3.34 -36.37
C GLY A 902 -4.41 2.67 -37.03
N LEU A 903 -4.49 1.35 -36.98
CA LEU A 903 -5.69 0.62 -37.41
C LEU A 903 -6.78 0.81 -36.34
N GLY A 904 -7.74 1.69 -36.63
CA GLY A 904 -8.81 2.05 -35.71
C GLY A 904 -8.41 3.06 -34.62
N TRP A 905 -7.12 3.26 -34.35
CA TRP A 905 -6.63 4.17 -33.30
C TRP A 905 -6.15 5.53 -33.83
N ASP A 906 -6.32 6.58 -33.02
CA ASP A 906 -5.62 7.86 -33.17
C ASP A 906 -4.23 7.79 -32.52
N LYS A 907 -3.26 8.52 -33.09
CA LYS A 907 -1.92 8.71 -32.52
C LYS A 907 -1.55 10.21 -32.49
N PRO A 908 -0.57 10.64 -31.67
CA PRO A 908 -0.09 12.01 -31.65
C PRO A 908 0.55 12.42 -32.98
N ILE A 909 0.57 13.73 -33.24
CA ILE A 909 1.45 14.36 -34.23
C ILE A 909 2.61 14.96 -33.45
N GLN A 910 3.83 14.49 -33.71
CA GLN A 910 5.02 15.05 -33.09
C GLN A 910 5.24 16.47 -33.60
N SER A 911 5.53 17.42 -32.69
CA SER A 911 5.85 18.83 -32.98
C SER A 911 4.75 19.72 -33.59
N ASP A 912 3.49 19.34 -33.48
CA ASP A 912 2.35 20.15 -33.92
C ASP A 912 1.35 20.38 -32.78
N TRP A 913 0.98 21.64 -32.54
CA TRP A 913 -0.02 22.03 -31.54
C TRP A 913 -1.43 21.53 -31.90
N ALA A 914 -1.68 21.16 -33.17
CA ALA A 914 -2.92 20.56 -33.64
C ALA A 914 -3.04 19.05 -33.33
N THR A 915 -2.10 18.48 -32.56
CA THR A 915 -2.16 17.09 -32.09
C THR A 915 -3.45 16.80 -31.31
N PRO A 916 -4.06 15.60 -31.43
CA PRO A 916 -5.32 15.27 -30.75
C PRO A 916 -5.16 14.97 -29.24
N THR A 917 -3.93 14.99 -28.72
CA THR A 917 -3.52 14.55 -27.38
C THR A 917 -2.48 15.51 -26.80
N SER A 918 -1.91 15.23 -25.62
CA SER A 918 -0.86 16.06 -25.01
C SER A 918 0.40 16.14 -25.89
N LEU A 919 1.07 17.31 -25.86
CA LEU A 919 2.38 17.50 -26.49
C LEU A 919 3.51 16.72 -25.77
N PHE A 920 3.29 16.31 -24.53
CA PHE A 920 4.25 15.51 -23.75
C PHE A 920 4.12 14.00 -24.01
N SER A 921 3.11 13.58 -24.81
CA SER A 921 2.87 12.17 -25.08
C SER A 921 3.94 11.54 -25.96
N SER A 922 4.26 10.26 -25.69
CA SER A 922 5.22 9.53 -26.51
C SER A 922 4.69 9.26 -27.93
N PRO A 923 5.55 9.03 -28.93
CA PRO A 923 5.14 8.57 -30.26
C PRO A 923 4.37 7.22 -30.25
N ARG A 924 4.55 6.42 -29.20
CA ARG A 924 3.85 5.15 -29.02
C ARG A 924 2.43 5.32 -28.52
N THR A 925 2.05 6.50 -28.03
CA THR A 925 0.69 6.81 -27.58
C THR A 925 -0.35 6.49 -28.65
N PHE A 926 -1.46 5.92 -28.20
CA PHE A 926 -2.64 5.68 -29.02
C PHE A 926 -3.92 5.88 -28.21
N GLY A 927 -5.01 6.23 -28.87
CA GLY A 927 -6.27 6.51 -28.18
C GLY A 927 -7.40 6.90 -29.11
N HIS A 928 -8.48 7.42 -28.53
CA HIS A 928 -9.63 7.90 -29.29
C HIS A 928 -10.48 8.88 -28.47
N THR A 929 -11.16 9.78 -29.15
CA THR A 929 -12.14 10.71 -28.54
C THR A 929 -13.57 10.34 -28.91
N GLY A 930 -14.53 10.58 -28.00
CA GLY A 930 -15.95 10.41 -28.23
C GLY A 930 -16.67 11.73 -28.47
N PHE A 931 -17.75 11.68 -29.26
CA PHE A 931 -18.54 12.86 -29.60
C PHE A 931 -19.21 13.49 -28.37
N THR A 932 -19.64 12.69 -27.40
CA THR A 932 -20.20 13.14 -26.11
C THR A 932 -19.18 13.81 -25.19
N GLY A 933 -17.90 13.91 -25.59
CA GLY A 933 -16.85 14.56 -24.80
C GLY A 933 -15.93 13.58 -24.08
N THR A 934 -16.12 12.28 -24.28
CA THR A 934 -15.29 11.22 -23.70
C THR A 934 -13.92 11.10 -24.38
N CYS A 935 -12.92 10.50 -23.73
CA CYS A 935 -11.70 10.00 -24.38
C CYS A 935 -11.01 8.89 -23.58
N ILE A 936 -10.20 8.12 -24.28
CA ILE A 936 -9.19 7.22 -23.73
C ILE A 936 -7.86 7.47 -24.45
N TRP A 937 -6.76 7.53 -23.69
CA TRP A 937 -5.39 7.56 -24.19
C TRP A 937 -4.53 6.57 -23.42
N ILE A 938 -3.69 5.83 -24.14
CA ILE A 938 -2.79 4.82 -23.61
C ILE A 938 -1.39 5.15 -24.10
N ASP A 939 -0.43 5.31 -23.18
CA ASP A 939 0.97 5.56 -23.49
C ASP A 939 1.84 4.41 -22.95
N PRO A 940 2.30 3.49 -23.83
CA PRO A 940 3.17 2.38 -23.45
C PRO A 940 4.54 2.79 -22.91
N GLU A 941 5.04 3.98 -23.24
CA GLU A 941 6.36 4.43 -22.77
C GLU A 941 6.31 4.92 -21.32
N PHE A 942 5.17 5.49 -20.92
CA PHE A 942 4.93 5.97 -19.56
C PHE A 942 4.11 4.99 -18.69
N GLU A 943 3.78 3.81 -19.24
CA GLU A 943 2.87 2.83 -18.64
C GLU A 943 1.54 3.45 -18.17
N LEU A 944 0.96 4.32 -19.00
CA LEU A 944 -0.13 5.22 -18.61
C LEU A 944 -1.44 4.90 -19.34
N VAL A 945 -2.55 4.91 -18.61
CA VAL A 945 -3.92 4.94 -19.14
C VAL A 945 -4.63 6.16 -18.58
N TYR A 946 -5.16 7.00 -19.48
CA TYR A 946 -5.96 8.18 -19.15
C TYR A 946 -7.36 8.05 -19.72
N VAL A 947 -8.37 8.16 -18.87
CA VAL A 947 -9.78 8.16 -19.22
C VAL A 947 -10.45 9.44 -18.73
N PHE A 948 -11.24 10.07 -19.60
CA PHE A 948 -12.11 11.18 -19.25
C PHE A 948 -13.49 10.91 -19.83
N LEU A 949 -14.51 10.78 -18.99
CA LEU A 949 -15.89 10.60 -19.43
C LEU A 949 -16.71 11.81 -19.03
N SER A 950 -17.42 12.40 -19.97
CA SER A 950 -18.30 13.54 -19.73
C SER A 950 -19.48 13.47 -20.66
N ASN A 951 -20.39 14.43 -20.52
CA ASN A 951 -21.40 14.64 -21.53
C ASN A 951 -21.53 16.12 -21.92
N ARG A 952 -20.71 16.53 -22.89
CA ARG A 952 -20.65 17.91 -23.41
C ARG A 952 -21.85 18.30 -24.27
N VAL A 953 -22.70 17.33 -24.66
CA VAL A 953 -23.84 17.57 -25.54
C VAL A 953 -25.15 17.79 -24.77
N TYR A 954 -25.09 17.88 -23.43
CA TYR A 954 -26.26 18.22 -22.61
C TYR A 954 -26.42 19.73 -22.42
N PRO A 955 -27.66 20.26 -22.52
CA PRO A 955 -28.81 19.64 -23.19
C PRO A 955 -28.72 19.77 -24.73
N ASP A 956 -27.74 20.53 -25.22
CA ASP A 956 -27.49 20.83 -26.62
C ASP A 956 -26.01 20.64 -27.00
N ARG A 957 -25.76 20.43 -28.31
CA ARG A 957 -24.43 20.08 -28.87
C ARG A 957 -23.42 21.24 -28.77
N SER A 958 -22.88 21.47 -27.58
CA SER A 958 -21.87 22.50 -27.29
C SER A 958 -20.46 22.10 -27.73
N SER A 959 -19.72 23.02 -28.35
CA SER A 959 -18.30 22.83 -28.73
C SER A 959 -17.31 23.31 -27.66
N LYS A 960 -17.79 23.90 -26.56
CA LYS A 960 -16.95 24.58 -25.55
C LYS A 960 -15.84 23.70 -24.98
N LEU A 961 -16.15 22.43 -24.68
CA LEU A 961 -15.17 21.48 -24.13
C LEU A 961 -13.99 21.25 -25.09
N ILE A 962 -14.27 21.21 -26.39
CA ILE A 962 -13.27 21.02 -27.43
C ILE A 962 -12.44 22.31 -27.58
N THR A 963 -13.09 23.46 -27.70
CA THR A 963 -12.40 24.74 -27.89
C THR A 963 -11.54 25.15 -26.69
N ALA A 964 -11.94 24.77 -25.48
CA ALA A 964 -11.19 25.01 -24.24
C ALA A 964 -10.07 23.97 -23.98
N ASN A 965 -9.90 22.99 -24.86
CA ASN A 965 -8.87 21.95 -24.77
C ASN A 965 -8.85 21.20 -23.42
N ILE A 966 -10.03 20.99 -22.81
CA ILE A 966 -10.14 20.44 -21.44
C ILE A 966 -9.41 19.11 -21.31
N ARG A 967 -9.62 18.19 -22.26
CA ARG A 967 -9.03 16.83 -22.23
C ARG A 967 -7.50 16.85 -22.36
N SER A 968 -6.96 17.60 -23.31
CA SER A 968 -5.50 17.67 -23.51
C SER A 968 -4.81 18.43 -22.38
N ARG A 969 -5.41 19.50 -21.86
CA ARG A 969 -4.89 20.22 -20.67
C ARG A 969 -4.83 19.34 -19.43
N ILE A 970 -5.86 18.51 -19.21
CA ILE A 970 -5.82 17.50 -18.14
C ILE A 970 -4.66 16.54 -18.39
N GLN A 971 -4.54 16.02 -19.62
CA GLN A 971 -3.47 15.10 -19.97
C GLN A 971 -2.06 15.72 -19.80
N ASP A 972 -1.88 17.01 -20.09
CA ASP A 972 -0.63 17.72 -19.85
C ASP A 972 -0.26 17.72 -18.36
N VAL A 973 -1.23 17.95 -17.47
CA VAL A 973 -1.02 17.89 -16.01
C VAL A 973 -0.59 16.48 -15.57
N ILE A 974 -1.11 15.43 -16.22
CA ILE A 974 -0.70 14.05 -15.93
C ILE A 974 0.79 13.87 -16.20
N TYR A 975 1.27 14.24 -17.39
CA TYR A 975 2.70 14.12 -17.71
C TYR A 975 3.57 15.00 -16.81
N GLN A 976 3.15 16.25 -16.56
CA GLN A 976 3.86 17.14 -15.64
C GLN A 976 3.97 16.54 -14.24
N SER A 977 2.92 15.88 -13.73
CA SER A 977 2.96 15.25 -12.40
C SER A 977 3.97 14.11 -12.29
N ILE A 978 4.31 13.44 -13.40
CA ILE A 978 5.39 12.45 -13.47
C ILE A 978 6.74 13.18 -13.42
N PHE A 979 6.91 14.21 -14.26
CA PHE A 979 8.16 14.97 -14.35
C PHE A 979 8.51 15.70 -13.05
N ASP A 980 7.52 16.32 -12.40
CA ASP A 980 7.67 17.04 -11.14
C ASP A 980 8.17 16.11 -10.02
N TYR A 981 7.72 14.85 -10.02
CA TYR A 981 8.14 13.86 -9.01
C TYR A 981 9.61 13.45 -9.20
N CYS A 982 10.06 13.27 -10.45
CA CYS A 982 11.44 12.88 -10.77
C CYS A 982 12.50 13.95 -10.44
N GLN A 983 12.12 15.20 -10.16
CA GLN A 983 13.06 16.28 -9.82
C GLN A 983 13.63 16.18 -8.40
N TYR A 984 13.08 15.30 -7.56
CA TYR A 984 13.56 15.08 -6.20
C TYR A 984 14.42 13.80 -6.12
N PRO A 985 15.71 13.88 -5.73
CA PRO A 985 16.56 12.70 -5.59
C PRO A 985 16.05 11.83 -4.43
N ASN A 986 15.28 10.79 -4.75
CA ASN A 986 14.75 9.84 -3.77
C ASN A 986 15.59 8.55 -3.72
N PRO A 987 16.38 8.29 -2.66
CA PRO A 987 17.16 7.05 -2.53
C PRO A 987 16.31 5.77 -2.42
N PHE A 988 15.01 5.84 -2.13
CA PHE A 988 14.11 4.68 -1.98
C PHE A 988 13.57 4.13 -3.31
N LEU A 989 13.56 4.91 -4.39
CA LEU A 989 12.99 4.50 -5.68
C LEU A 989 14.03 3.96 -6.67
N TRP A 990 15.31 4.23 -6.46
CA TRP A 990 16.38 3.70 -7.30
C TRP A 990 16.54 2.17 -7.20
N SER A 991 15.97 1.53 -6.18
CA SER A 991 15.91 0.06 -6.10
C SER A 991 14.69 -0.56 -6.80
N ARG A 992 13.65 0.22 -7.13
CA ARG A 992 12.43 -0.26 -7.81
C ARG A 992 12.49 -0.21 -9.34
N SER A 993 13.53 0.42 -9.90
CA SER A 993 13.75 0.54 -11.35
C SER A 993 14.94 -0.30 -11.82
N ARG A 994 14.94 -1.60 -11.44
CA ARG A 994 15.75 -2.63 -12.09
C ARG A 994 14.91 -3.83 -12.46
#